data_AF-A0A3D4H602-F1
#
_entry.id   AF-A0A3D4H602-F1
#
_cell.length_a   1.000
_cell.length_b   1.000
_cell.length_c   1.000
_cell.angle_alpha   90.00
_cell.angle_beta   90.00
_cell.angle_gamma   90.00
#
_symmetry.space_group_name_H-M   'P 1'
#
loop_
_entity.id
_entity.type
_entity.pdbx_description
1 polymer ?
#
loop_
_entity_poly.entity_id
_entity_poly.type
_entity_poly.pdbx_seq_one_letter_code
_entity_poly.pdbx_strand_id
1 'polypeptide(L)'
;MSTPPNDIQAYLQKLLAYVKEDARADAISGLTVAVMGVPQAMAYALIAGLPPVWGLYTAIVTCTVSAVLGSSHHLVTGPTNAICMVILSLTAHLPEKYGYGLLEITLLLTFLTGFIQFVFGILRLGGIIRYVSHSVVVGFTAGAGILIAANQVKNLLGLQLDERPEHFFHVISLTAQKLPDANFLALALGMITAVCVIFSPILNRRLPGALIGIFISGSLAYFLGWHLPEMGASKIEIVKDIEPISASLDIFHFPQLLVPPPFELTRELGVGAAALAILGLIEAGSIARAISAQSGQRLDFNREFVGQGMGNIVGSFFSSFAGSGSFTRTAVCYKSGGRTRMAAIFSAFWTALTILLFAPIANYIPEASLAGLLIVIAYTMVDKRRLLVTWRSGNQSRLVLFGTLVSTLILPLEYAVFVGVFLSIVLLLRVTGQTDLTQLVPRQDSGYDELPFNQAPESEVVTVNMEGDLYFAAAEDLDYELLECLTPKTRVVILRMKRLRAVGSTAMAILERFDTILKSRGVQLVVCGIEDGLKRIMTGSGLRKQIGEQNLFYADNKLFQSMELALARAWSIVEMERKRDQATRSAPEARDNSATASKIMSKRILRFGNQHQIREATWLISEMMKHQKSGATQPLFLQGSDGTLDSELALWSLLKSLCQDVDLDKAERMTDEDLGNCMRGAFPARIAQIARSDLPEIRPETNLQHLLLHSRDYALASLPVCDDSNRLAGMVNATGLLRGISEALNLDPEEELPQPNSE
;
A
#
# COMPACT_ATOMS: atom_id res chain seq x y z
N MET A 1 -4.44 -37.46 -22.22
CA MET A 1 -3.41 -36.49 -21.79
C MET A 1 -2.30 -37.26 -21.10
N SER A 2 -1.18 -37.42 -21.81
CA SER A 2 0.01 -38.14 -21.37
C SER A 2 0.79 -37.31 -20.35
N THR A 3 0.82 -37.75 -19.09
CA THR A 3 1.79 -37.26 -18.10
C THR A 3 3.19 -37.74 -18.50
N PRO A 4 4.21 -36.87 -18.57
CA PRO A 4 5.54 -37.29 -18.97
C PRO A 4 6.20 -38.11 -17.83
N PRO A 5 6.99 -39.15 -18.14
CA PRO A 5 7.63 -40.04 -17.16
C PRO A 5 8.68 -39.37 -16.24
N ASN A 6 8.98 -38.08 -16.43
CA ASN A 6 9.98 -37.34 -15.64
C ASN A 6 9.47 -36.79 -14.30
N ASP A 7 8.15 -36.63 -14.11
CA ASP A 7 7.60 -36.03 -12.88
C ASP A 7 7.69 -36.98 -11.67
N ILE A 8 7.55 -38.29 -11.89
CA ILE A 8 7.62 -39.29 -10.81
C ILE A 8 9.06 -39.41 -10.30
N GLN A 9 10.06 -39.41 -11.18
CA GLN A 9 11.47 -39.43 -10.78
C GLN A 9 11.86 -38.16 -10.03
N ALA A 10 11.41 -36.99 -10.49
CA ALA A 10 11.64 -35.73 -9.80
C ALA A 10 10.96 -35.69 -8.42
N TYR A 11 9.75 -36.25 -8.29
CA TYR A 11 9.06 -36.37 -7.02
C TYR A 11 9.76 -37.36 -6.06
N LEU A 12 10.20 -38.51 -6.57
CA LEU A 12 10.98 -39.50 -5.82
C LEU A 12 12.31 -38.93 -5.34
N GLN A 13 13.01 -38.15 -6.18
CA GLN A 13 14.26 -37.48 -5.79
C GLN A 13 14.02 -36.45 -4.69
N LYS A 14 12.95 -35.65 -4.79
CA LYS A 14 12.56 -34.70 -3.72
C LYS A 14 12.22 -35.43 -2.42
N LEU A 15 11.49 -36.55 -2.50
CA LEU A 15 11.14 -37.38 -1.35
C LEU A 15 12.39 -38.00 -0.71
N LEU A 16 13.31 -38.53 -1.51
CA LEU A 16 14.58 -39.10 -1.04
C LEU A 16 15.46 -38.04 -0.38
N ALA A 17 15.54 -36.84 -0.97
CA ALA A 17 16.26 -35.71 -0.37
C ALA A 17 15.65 -35.33 0.99
N TYR A 18 14.32 -35.24 1.07
CA TYR A 18 13.61 -34.98 2.32
C TYR A 18 13.91 -36.04 3.40
N VAL A 19 13.79 -37.33 3.07
CA VAL A 19 14.03 -38.44 4.01
C VAL A 19 15.47 -38.39 4.55
N LYS A 20 16.43 -38.04 3.70
CA LYS A 20 17.85 -38.01 4.07
C LYS A 20 18.21 -36.79 4.93
N GLU A 21 17.63 -35.63 4.65
CA GLU A 21 18.10 -34.35 5.22
C GLU A 21 17.22 -33.81 6.35
N ASP A 22 15.89 -33.95 6.25
CA ASP A 22 14.93 -33.20 7.07
C ASP A 22 14.01 -34.09 7.92
N ALA A 23 13.70 -35.31 7.49
CA ALA A 23 12.71 -36.17 8.17
C ALA A 23 13.01 -36.43 9.65
N ARG A 24 14.28 -36.65 10.00
CA ARG A 24 14.69 -36.83 11.41
C ARG A 24 14.45 -35.56 12.24
N ALA A 25 14.78 -34.40 11.69
CA ALA A 25 14.64 -33.12 12.37
C ALA A 25 13.15 -32.79 12.58
N ASP A 26 12.34 -32.97 11.55
CA ASP A 26 10.89 -32.77 11.60
C ASP A 26 10.20 -33.75 12.54
N ALA A 27 10.61 -35.02 12.58
CA ALA A 27 10.03 -36.02 13.49
C ALA A 27 10.33 -35.71 14.98
N ILE A 28 11.56 -35.30 15.31
CA ILE A 28 11.95 -34.88 16.67
C ILE A 28 11.24 -33.58 17.05
N SER A 29 11.16 -32.64 16.11
CA SER A 29 10.44 -31.38 16.31
C SER A 29 8.96 -31.63 16.57
N GLY A 30 8.32 -32.44 15.73
CA GLY A 30 6.93 -32.85 15.88
C GLY A 30 6.67 -33.55 17.21
N LEU A 31 7.55 -34.45 17.66
CA LEU A 31 7.43 -35.09 18.96
C LEU A 31 7.50 -34.07 20.11
N THR A 32 8.45 -33.14 20.04
CA THR A 32 8.62 -32.07 21.04
C THR A 32 7.38 -31.18 21.12
N VAL A 33 6.81 -30.84 19.96
CA VAL A 33 5.57 -30.06 19.86
C VAL A 33 4.38 -30.85 20.42
N ALA A 34 4.24 -32.13 20.09
CA ALA A 34 3.14 -32.97 20.57
C ALA A 34 3.18 -33.16 22.08
N VAL A 35 4.37 -33.41 22.64
CA VAL A 35 4.61 -33.54 24.09
C VAL A 35 4.15 -32.30 24.86
N MET A 36 4.39 -31.10 24.33
CA MET A 36 3.87 -29.86 24.94
C MET A 36 2.40 -29.59 24.58
N GLY A 37 1.98 -29.98 23.39
CA GLY A 37 0.70 -29.64 22.80
C GLY A 37 -0.48 -30.47 23.31
N VAL A 38 -0.27 -31.73 23.71
CA VAL A 38 -1.34 -32.62 24.21
C VAL A 38 -2.03 -32.04 25.44
N PRO A 39 -1.31 -31.69 26.53
CA PRO A 39 -1.92 -31.03 27.68
C PRO A 39 -2.64 -29.72 27.35
N GLN A 40 -2.03 -28.91 26.47
CA GLN A 40 -2.57 -27.62 26.07
C GLN A 40 -3.88 -27.78 25.30
N ALA A 41 -3.93 -28.74 24.38
CA ALA A 41 -5.11 -29.02 23.58
C ALA A 41 -6.30 -29.45 24.44
N MET A 42 -6.07 -30.33 25.42
CA MET A 42 -7.09 -30.74 26.40
C MET A 42 -7.60 -29.55 27.21
N ALA A 43 -6.68 -28.73 27.73
CA ALA A 43 -7.03 -27.58 28.54
C ALA A 43 -7.79 -26.51 27.74
N TYR A 44 -7.44 -26.31 26.46
CA TYR A 44 -8.14 -25.36 25.59
C TYR A 44 -9.54 -25.82 25.21
N ALA A 45 -9.80 -27.12 25.07
CA ALA A 45 -11.17 -27.61 24.87
C ALA A 45 -12.06 -27.27 26.08
N LEU A 46 -11.54 -27.39 27.31
CA LEU A 46 -12.27 -26.99 28.52
C LEU A 46 -12.61 -25.50 28.53
N ILE A 47 -11.72 -24.64 28.01
CA ILE A 47 -12.01 -23.21 27.83
C ILE A 47 -13.16 -22.98 26.85
N ALA A 48 -13.26 -23.79 25.80
CA ALA A 48 -14.39 -23.75 24.87
C ALA A 48 -15.69 -24.32 25.45
N GLY A 49 -15.67 -24.83 26.69
CA GLY A 49 -16.79 -25.54 27.29
C GLY A 49 -17.03 -26.93 26.67
N LEU A 50 -16.00 -27.49 26.04
CA LEU A 50 -16.04 -28.75 25.31
C LEU A 50 -15.22 -29.84 26.01
N PRO A 51 -15.54 -31.12 25.76
CA PRO A 51 -14.75 -32.24 26.26
C PRO A 51 -13.26 -32.18 25.84
N PRO A 52 -12.31 -32.53 26.73
CA PRO A 52 -10.87 -32.48 26.46
C PRO A 52 -10.42 -33.19 25.18
N VAL A 53 -11.07 -34.29 24.82
CA VAL A 53 -10.68 -35.11 23.66
C VAL A 53 -10.84 -34.36 22.33
N TRP A 54 -11.78 -33.42 22.23
CA TRP A 54 -12.00 -32.66 21.00
C TRP A 54 -10.87 -31.68 20.72
N GLY A 55 -10.20 -31.20 21.77
CA GLY A 55 -8.97 -30.43 21.62
C GLY A 55 -7.88 -31.27 20.97
N LEU A 56 -7.78 -32.54 21.35
CA LEU A 56 -6.83 -33.49 20.75
C LEU A 56 -7.19 -33.80 19.29
N TYR A 57 -8.48 -34.01 18.98
CA TYR A 57 -8.94 -34.18 17.60
C TYR A 57 -8.60 -32.96 16.74
N THR A 58 -8.85 -31.77 17.25
CA THR A 58 -8.48 -30.51 16.59
C THR A 58 -6.97 -30.39 16.38
N ALA A 59 -6.16 -30.83 17.34
CA ALA A 59 -4.69 -30.85 17.23
C ALA A 59 -4.17 -31.92 16.24
N ILE A 60 -5.00 -32.88 15.85
CA ILE A 60 -4.70 -33.89 14.83
C ILE A 60 -5.18 -33.39 13.47
N VAL A 61 -6.50 -33.26 13.30
CA VAL A 61 -7.14 -33.07 11.98
C VAL A 61 -6.84 -31.68 11.41
N THR A 62 -7.17 -30.63 12.17
CA THR A 62 -6.93 -29.25 11.73
C THR A 62 -5.44 -29.00 11.52
N CYS A 63 -4.58 -29.56 12.37
CA CYS A 63 -3.13 -29.47 12.21
C CYS A 63 -2.66 -30.11 10.89
N THR A 64 -3.05 -31.36 10.63
CA THR A 64 -2.63 -32.10 9.44
C THR A 64 -3.12 -31.41 8.16
N VAL A 65 -4.40 -31.09 8.07
CA VAL A 65 -4.99 -30.50 6.86
C VAL A 65 -4.42 -29.11 6.59
N SER A 66 -4.31 -28.26 7.62
CA SER A 66 -3.71 -26.93 7.46
C SER A 66 -2.22 -27.00 7.10
N ALA A 67 -1.46 -27.98 7.61
CA ALA A 67 -0.05 -28.14 7.25
C ALA A 67 0.13 -28.62 5.80
N VAL A 68 -0.72 -29.52 5.31
CA VAL A 68 -0.68 -30.01 3.92
C VAL A 68 -0.99 -28.89 2.94
N LEU A 69 -2.04 -28.12 3.20
CA LEU A 69 -2.57 -27.13 2.26
C LEU A 69 -1.98 -25.73 2.45
N GLY A 70 -1.53 -25.39 3.66
CA GLY A 70 -0.98 -24.08 4.04
C GLY A 70 0.36 -23.75 3.38
N SER A 71 0.92 -22.58 3.70
CA SER A 71 2.18 -22.09 3.13
C SER A 71 3.37 -22.27 4.07
N SER A 72 3.20 -22.02 5.36
CA SER A 72 4.28 -21.97 6.35
C SER A 72 4.89 -23.35 6.61
N HIS A 73 6.22 -23.41 6.70
CA HIS A 73 6.96 -24.62 7.08
C HIS A 73 6.81 -24.98 8.56
N HIS A 74 6.59 -23.98 9.42
CA HIS A 74 6.69 -24.16 10.87
C HIS A 74 5.37 -23.97 11.60
N LEU A 75 4.35 -23.39 10.95
CA LEU A 75 3.10 -23.05 11.62
C LEU A 75 2.39 -24.32 12.06
N VAL A 76 2.20 -24.47 13.37
CA VAL A 76 1.46 -25.58 13.96
C VAL A 76 0.05 -25.08 14.30
N THR A 77 -0.93 -25.65 13.61
CA THR A 77 -2.35 -25.28 13.74
C THR A 77 -3.03 -26.20 14.76
N GLY A 78 -4.01 -25.70 15.50
CA GLY A 78 -4.86 -26.50 16.37
C GLY A 78 -5.67 -25.61 17.31
N PRO A 79 -6.10 -26.12 18.48
CA PRO A 79 -6.89 -25.32 19.41
C PRO A 79 -6.05 -24.17 19.97
N THR A 80 -6.52 -22.94 19.86
CA THR A 80 -5.86 -21.79 20.48
C THR A 80 -6.80 -21.19 21.50
N ASN A 81 -6.23 -20.63 22.56
CA ASN A 81 -7.01 -20.04 23.62
C ASN A 81 -8.02 -19.00 23.12
N ALA A 82 -7.59 -18.10 22.24
CA ALA A 82 -8.46 -17.04 21.74
C ALA A 82 -9.67 -17.61 20.99
N ILE A 83 -9.43 -18.57 20.11
CA ILE A 83 -10.49 -19.25 19.36
C ILE A 83 -11.43 -20.00 20.31
N CYS A 84 -10.91 -20.69 21.32
CA CYS A 84 -11.72 -21.41 22.32
C CYS A 84 -12.64 -20.47 23.12
N MET A 85 -12.14 -19.31 23.56
CA MET A 85 -12.96 -18.34 24.31
C MET A 85 -14.08 -17.76 23.45
N VAL A 86 -13.81 -17.47 22.17
CA VAL A 86 -14.84 -16.99 21.24
C VAL A 86 -15.86 -18.09 20.94
N ILE A 87 -15.43 -19.35 20.76
CA ILE A 87 -16.36 -20.47 20.64
C ILE A 87 -17.28 -20.55 21.86
N LEU A 88 -16.73 -20.45 23.08
CA LEU A 88 -17.56 -20.48 24.29
C LEU A 88 -18.59 -19.34 24.28
N SER A 89 -18.17 -18.10 24.07
CA SER A 89 -19.08 -16.93 24.07
C SER A 89 -20.16 -17.05 23.00
N LEU A 90 -19.80 -17.49 21.79
CA LEU A 90 -20.76 -17.65 20.69
C LEU A 90 -21.72 -18.81 20.88
N THR A 91 -21.35 -19.84 21.63
CA THR A 91 -22.13 -21.09 21.72
C THR A 91 -22.78 -21.33 23.08
N ALA A 92 -22.40 -20.62 24.14
CA ALA A 92 -22.86 -20.91 25.51
C ALA A 92 -24.39 -20.92 25.68
N HIS A 93 -25.09 -19.98 25.05
CA HIS A 93 -26.54 -19.79 25.22
C HIS A 93 -27.38 -20.45 24.11
N LEU A 94 -26.73 -20.92 23.04
CA LEU A 94 -27.43 -21.44 21.86
C LEU A 94 -28.09 -22.82 22.07
N PRO A 95 -27.51 -23.76 22.84
CA PRO A 95 -28.16 -25.04 23.15
C PRO A 95 -29.52 -24.86 23.80
N GLU A 96 -29.62 -23.99 24.80
CA GLU A 96 -30.89 -23.71 25.49
C GLU A 96 -31.88 -22.98 24.58
N LYS A 97 -31.40 -22.04 23.77
CA LYS A 97 -32.23 -21.22 22.87
C LYS A 97 -32.83 -22.02 21.72
N TYR A 98 -32.06 -22.93 21.12
CA TYR A 98 -32.45 -23.65 19.90
C TYR A 98 -32.70 -25.14 20.09
N GLY A 99 -32.37 -25.71 21.25
CA GLY A 99 -32.59 -27.13 21.57
C GLY A 99 -31.63 -28.10 20.88
N TYR A 100 -30.52 -27.61 20.29
CA TYR A 100 -29.50 -28.45 19.67
C TYR A 100 -28.35 -28.74 20.64
N GLY A 101 -27.69 -29.89 20.48
CA GLY A 101 -26.51 -30.23 21.26
C GLY A 101 -25.35 -29.27 20.99
N LEU A 102 -24.58 -28.94 22.03
CA LEU A 102 -23.43 -28.03 21.93
C LEU A 102 -22.43 -28.47 20.85
N LEU A 103 -22.19 -29.79 20.72
CA LEU A 103 -21.40 -30.41 19.65
C LEU A 103 -21.81 -29.92 18.27
N GLU A 104 -23.07 -30.13 17.91
CA GLU A 104 -23.58 -29.82 16.57
C GLU A 104 -23.48 -28.32 16.27
N ILE A 105 -23.78 -27.48 17.25
CA ILE A 105 -23.65 -26.02 17.13
C ILE A 105 -22.19 -25.63 16.89
N THR A 106 -21.26 -26.19 17.65
CA THR A 106 -19.82 -25.94 17.50
C THR A 106 -19.29 -26.44 16.16
N LEU A 107 -19.73 -27.60 15.66
CA LEU A 107 -19.31 -28.11 14.35
C LEU A 107 -19.84 -27.24 13.21
N LEU A 108 -21.09 -26.77 13.30
CA LEU A 108 -21.64 -25.80 12.34
C LEU A 108 -20.84 -24.49 12.35
N LEU A 109 -20.58 -23.91 13.53
CA LEU A 109 -19.74 -22.72 13.68
C LEU A 109 -18.35 -22.93 13.07
N THR A 110 -17.75 -24.10 13.32
CA THR A 110 -16.42 -24.48 12.81
C THR A 110 -16.41 -24.59 11.29
N PHE A 111 -17.42 -25.22 10.71
CA PHE A 111 -17.59 -25.30 9.26
C PHE A 111 -17.75 -23.92 8.62
N LEU A 112 -18.64 -23.07 9.16
CA LEU A 112 -18.87 -21.70 8.65
C LEU A 112 -17.59 -20.86 8.74
N THR A 113 -16.87 -20.96 9.86
CA THR A 113 -15.57 -20.29 10.06
C THR A 113 -14.57 -20.74 9.00
N GLY A 114 -14.39 -22.06 8.81
CA GLY A 114 -13.50 -22.60 7.80
C GLY A 114 -13.89 -22.21 6.38
N PHE A 115 -15.19 -22.19 6.07
CA PHE A 115 -15.72 -21.78 4.78
C PHE A 115 -15.37 -20.32 4.46
N ILE A 116 -15.57 -19.41 5.41
CA ILE A 116 -15.22 -17.99 5.24
C ILE A 116 -13.70 -17.83 5.04
N GLN A 117 -12.88 -18.54 5.83
CA GLN A 117 -11.41 -18.50 5.69
C GLN A 117 -10.95 -19.03 4.32
N PHE A 118 -11.55 -20.12 3.85
CA PHE A 118 -11.28 -20.70 2.55
C PHE A 118 -11.64 -19.73 1.41
N VAL A 119 -12.82 -19.10 1.49
CA VAL A 119 -13.25 -18.05 0.54
C VAL A 119 -12.28 -16.88 0.55
N PHE A 120 -11.81 -16.41 1.71
CA PHE A 120 -10.81 -15.34 1.80
C PHE A 120 -9.49 -15.73 1.13
N GLY A 121 -9.07 -16.99 1.27
CA GLY A 121 -7.90 -17.53 0.58
C GLY A 121 -8.05 -17.53 -0.94
N ILE A 122 -9.18 -18.01 -1.47
CA ILE A 122 -9.47 -18.05 -2.91
C ILE A 122 -9.59 -16.64 -3.50
N LEU A 123 -10.26 -15.73 -2.80
CA LEU A 123 -10.40 -14.32 -3.19
C LEU A 123 -9.10 -13.51 -3.05
N ARG A 124 -8.00 -14.15 -2.62
CA ARG A 124 -6.68 -13.56 -2.44
C ARG A 124 -6.66 -12.38 -1.46
N LEU A 125 -7.45 -12.48 -0.38
CA LEU A 125 -7.55 -11.46 0.66
C LEU A 125 -6.44 -11.55 1.73
N GLY A 126 -5.40 -12.35 1.50
CA GLY A 126 -4.22 -12.47 2.37
C GLY A 126 -3.45 -11.17 2.56
N GLY A 127 -3.69 -10.15 1.73
CA GLY A 127 -3.16 -8.80 1.94
C GLY A 127 -3.62 -8.13 3.23
N ILE A 128 -4.82 -8.49 3.74
CA ILE A 128 -5.44 -7.84 4.92
C ILE A 128 -4.58 -8.00 6.18
N ILE A 129 -3.80 -9.08 6.29
CA ILE A 129 -2.90 -9.32 7.43
C ILE A 129 -1.83 -8.25 7.61
N ARG A 130 -1.60 -7.39 6.61
CA ARG A 130 -0.67 -6.25 6.71
C ARG A 130 -1.22 -5.08 7.53
N TYR A 131 -2.54 -5.01 7.74
CA TYR A 131 -3.18 -3.90 8.47
C TYR A 131 -3.32 -4.14 9.97
N VAL A 132 -3.00 -5.35 10.45
CA VAL A 132 -2.96 -5.63 11.88
C VAL A 132 -1.63 -5.13 12.44
N SER A 133 -1.69 -4.03 13.20
CA SER A 133 -0.49 -3.44 13.77
C SER A 133 0.10 -4.32 14.89
N HIS A 134 1.41 -4.24 15.09
CA HIS A 134 2.09 -4.95 16.18
C HIS A 134 1.48 -4.60 17.56
N SER A 135 1.01 -3.36 17.74
CA SER A 135 0.38 -2.88 18.96
C SER A 135 -0.92 -3.62 19.28
N VAL A 136 -1.74 -3.96 18.27
CA VAL A 136 -2.95 -4.77 18.44
C VAL A 136 -2.59 -6.14 18.98
N VAL A 137 -1.63 -6.82 18.33
CA VAL A 137 -1.22 -8.18 18.72
C VAL A 137 -0.71 -8.21 20.16
N VAL A 138 0.13 -7.25 20.56
CA VAL A 138 0.66 -7.19 21.94
C VAL A 138 -0.46 -6.91 22.95
N GLY A 139 -1.37 -5.97 22.66
CA GLY A 139 -2.47 -5.61 23.56
C GLY A 139 -3.47 -6.75 23.74
N PHE A 140 -3.85 -7.37 22.62
CA PHE A 140 -4.71 -8.55 22.60
C PHE A 140 -4.10 -9.72 23.36
N THR A 141 -2.82 -10.06 23.11
CA THR A 141 -2.14 -11.18 23.76
C THR A 141 -2.05 -10.98 25.27
N ALA A 142 -1.75 -9.75 25.72
CA ALA A 142 -1.70 -9.43 27.14
C ALA A 142 -3.08 -9.47 27.80
N GLY A 143 -4.11 -8.89 27.17
CA GLY A 143 -5.49 -8.93 27.64
C GLY A 143 -6.02 -10.37 27.73
N ALA A 144 -5.78 -11.17 26.69
CA ALA A 144 -6.14 -12.59 26.65
C ALA A 144 -5.44 -13.37 27.77
N GLY A 145 -4.13 -13.15 28.00
CA GLY A 145 -3.41 -13.75 29.12
C GLY A 145 -4.07 -13.45 30.47
N ILE A 146 -4.44 -12.20 30.74
CA ILE A 146 -5.12 -11.81 31.98
C ILE A 146 -6.50 -12.49 32.10
N LEU A 147 -7.28 -12.52 31.01
CA LEU A 147 -8.61 -13.13 30.98
C LEU A 147 -8.55 -14.66 31.20
N ILE A 148 -7.57 -15.34 30.61
CA ILE A 148 -7.33 -16.78 30.86
C ILE A 148 -7.05 -17.01 32.33
N ALA A 149 -6.09 -16.27 32.90
CA ALA A 149 -5.70 -16.45 34.28
C ALA A 149 -6.91 -16.31 35.21
N ALA A 150 -7.74 -15.29 35.00
CA ALA A 150 -9.00 -15.08 35.72
C ALA A 150 -9.98 -16.26 35.56
N ASN A 151 -10.20 -16.72 34.33
CA ASN A 151 -11.12 -17.84 34.05
C ASN A 151 -10.65 -19.18 34.63
N GLN A 152 -9.35 -19.36 34.84
CA GLN A 152 -8.80 -20.60 35.39
C GLN A 152 -8.74 -20.61 36.92
N VAL A 153 -8.92 -19.49 37.60
CA VAL A 153 -8.93 -19.45 39.08
C VAL A 153 -10.01 -20.37 39.65
N LYS A 154 -11.22 -20.39 39.06
CA LYS A 154 -12.31 -21.26 39.52
C LYS A 154 -11.95 -22.75 39.42
N ASN A 155 -11.37 -23.17 38.29
CA ASN A 155 -10.98 -24.56 38.05
C ASN A 155 -9.77 -24.94 38.93
N LEU A 156 -8.85 -24.00 39.17
CA LEU A 156 -7.73 -24.19 40.09
C LEU A 156 -8.23 -24.43 41.53
N LEU A 157 -9.26 -23.71 41.95
CA LEU A 157 -9.90 -23.84 43.26
C LEU A 157 -10.90 -25.01 43.34
N GLY A 158 -11.14 -25.73 42.24
CA GLY A 158 -12.13 -26.81 42.17
C GLY A 158 -13.58 -26.34 42.32
N LEU A 159 -13.87 -25.08 41.98
CA LEU A 159 -15.21 -24.49 42.09
C LEU A 159 -16.05 -24.80 40.86
N GLN A 160 -17.28 -25.26 41.10
CA GLN A 160 -18.31 -25.37 40.07
C GLN A 160 -19.17 -24.10 40.10
N LEU A 161 -19.24 -23.40 38.97
CA LEU A 161 -20.10 -22.24 38.80
C LEU A 161 -21.33 -22.65 37.98
N ASP A 162 -22.51 -22.30 38.47
CA ASP A 162 -23.79 -22.55 37.80
C ASP A 162 -23.92 -21.71 36.51
N GLU A 163 -23.26 -20.55 36.48
CA GLU A 163 -23.18 -19.67 35.33
C GLU A 163 -21.80 -19.74 34.65
N ARG A 164 -21.76 -19.51 33.33
CA ARG A 164 -20.53 -19.41 32.53
C ARG A 164 -20.24 -17.93 32.21
N PRO A 165 -19.61 -17.17 33.14
CA PRO A 165 -19.36 -15.75 32.92
C PRO A 165 -18.36 -15.49 31.80
N GLU A 166 -18.70 -14.57 30.89
CA GLU A 166 -17.86 -14.23 29.72
C GLU A 166 -16.87 -13.09 30.00
N HIS A 167 -17.19 -12.17 30.91
CA HIS A 167 -16.42 -10.96 31.16
C HIS A 167 -15.51 -11.08 32.37
N PHE A 168 -14.33 -10.45 32.31
CA PHE A 168 -13.32 -10.49 33.37
C PHE A 168 -13.89 -10.17 34.76
N PHE A 169 -14.61 -9.05 34.88
CA PHE A 169 -15.16 -8.62 36.16
C PHE A 169 -16.23 -9.58 36.70
N HIS A 170 -17.03 -10.17 35.80
CA HIS A 170 -18.07 -11.11 36.18
C HIS A 170 -17.49 -12.45 36.66
N VAL A 171 -16.44 -12.94 35.98
CA VAL A 171 -15.71 -14.14 36.40
C VAL A 171 -15.14 -13.97 37.80
N ILE A 172 -14.45 -12.84 38.05
CA ILE A 172 -13.82 -12.57 39.34
C ILE A 172 -14.87 -12.40 40.45
N SER A 173 -15.99 -11.70 40.17
CA SER A 173 -17.03 -11.51 41.19
C SER A 173 -17.70 -12.82 41.58
N LEU A 174 -18.08 -13.67 40.62
CA LEU A 174 -18.67 -14.99 40.90
C LEU A 174 -17.69 -15.91 41.61
N THR A 175 -16.42 -15.94 41.17
CA THR A 175 -15.38 -16.74 41.82
C THR A 175 -15.16 -16.29 43.27
N ALA A 176 -15.19 -14.98 43.53
CA ALA A 176 -15.05 -14.46 44.90
C ALA A 176 -16.25 -14.82 45.79
N GLN A 177 -17.47 -14.86 45.25
CA GLN A 177 -18.67 -15.26 46.01
C GLN A 177 -18.65 -16.74 46.42
N LYS A 178 -18.15 -17.61 45.54
CA LYS A 178 -18.04 -19.06 45.78
C LYS A 178 -16.74 -19.49 46.45
N LEU A 179 -15.88 -18.55 46.83
CA LEU A 179 -14.59 -18.83 47.48
C LEU A 179 -14.69 -19.72 48.73
N PRO A 180 -15.74 -19.64 49.57
CA PRO A 180 -15.92 -20.56 50.70
C PRO A 180 -16.03 -22.04 50.32
N ASP A 181 -16.46 -22.35 49.10
CA ASP A 181 -16.64 -23.72 48.59
C ASP A 181 -15.35 -24.29 47.97
N ALA A 182 -14.21 -23.58 48.11
CA ALA A 182 -12.96 -23.95 47.46
C ALA A 182 -12.39 -25.28 47.98
N ASN A 183 -11.97 -26.13 47.04
CA ASN A 183 -11.32 -27.40 47.33
C ASN A 183 -9.79 -27.23 47.40
N PHE A 184 -9.23 -27.31 48.60
CA PHE A 184 -7.79 -27.21 48.82
C PHE A 184 -6.98 -28.31 48.12
N LEU A 185 -7.54 -29.51 47.93
CA LEU A 185 -6.86 -30.59 47.21
C LEU A 185 -6.72 -30.26 45.73
N ALA A 186 -7.78 -29.71 45.12
CA ALA A 186 -7.74 -29.21 43.74
C ALA A 186 -6.66 -28.14 43.57
N LEU A 187 -6.62 -27.15 44.48
CA LEU A 187 -5.60 -26.11 44.51
C LEU A 187 -4.18 -26.70 44.61
N ALA A 188 -3.97 -27.66 45.50
CA ALA A 188 -2.67 -28.31 45.66
C ALA A 188 -2.22 -29.02 44.37
N LEU A 189 -3.12 -29.78 43.72
CA LEU A 189 -2.82 -30.48 42.47
C LEU A 189 -2.49 -29.53 41.31
N GLY A 190 -3.22 -28.41 41.20
CA GLY A 190 -2.92 -27.39 40.21
C GLY A 190 -1.61 -26.66 40.48
N MET A 191 -1.31 -26.37 41.75
CA MET A 191 -0.05 -25.76 42.16
C MET A 191 1.15 -26.69 41.92
N ILE A 192 1.01 -28.00 42.16
CA ILE A 192 2.03 -29.00 41.79
C ILE A 192 2.34 -28.90 40.30
N THR A 193 1.31 -28.85 39.45
CA THR A 193 1.50 -28.74 38.01
C THR A 193 2.18 -27.42 37.63
N ALA A 194 1.74 -26.30 38.20
CA ALA A 194 2.35 -24.99 37.97
C ALA A 194 3.84 -24.97 38.38
N VAL A 195 4.18 -25.51 39.54
CA VAL A 195 5.56 -25.64 40.04
C VAL A 195 6.39 -26.50 39.09
N CYS A 196 5.90 -27.65 38.65
CA CYS A 196 6.60 -28.48 37.68
C CYS A 196 6.86 -27.74 36.36
N VAL A 197 5.90 -26.97 35.84
CA VAL A 197 6.07 -26.17 34.62
C VAL A 197 7.11 -25.06 34.81
N ILE A 198 7.12 -24.38 35.96
CA ILE A 198 8.04 -23.26 36.23
C ILE A 198 9.48 -23.74 36.51
N PHE A 199 9.63 -24.82 37.29
CA PHE A 199 10.95 -25.30 37.74
C PHE A 199 11.61 -26.28 36.78
N SER A 200 10.86 -27.03 35.96
CA SER A 200 11.45 -27.97 35.01
C SER A 200 12.47 -27.34 34.04
N PRO A 201 12.28 -26.12 33.48
CA PRO A 201 13.25 -25.52 32.58
C PRO A 201 14.51 -25.04 33.30
N ILE A 202 14.44 -24.82 34.62
CA ILE A 202 15.57 -24.47 35.49
C ILE A 202 16.45 -25.70 35.73
N LEU A 203 15.84 -26.85 35.98
CA LEU A 203 16.56 -28.11 36.18
C LEU A 203 17.13 -28.65 34.86
N ASN A 204 16.29 -28.75 33.82
CA ASN A 204 16.70 -29.18 32.49
C ASN A 204 15.67 -28.74 31.45
N ARG A 205 16.10 -27.92 30.48
CA ARG A 205 15.27 -27.39 29.39
C ARG A 205 14.61 -28.46 28.50
N ARG A 206 15.02 -29.72 28.60
CA ARG A 206 14.43 -30.86 27.86
C ARG A 206 13.25 -31.52 28.58
N LEU A 207 13.02 -31.22 29.86
CA LEU A 207 11.96 -31.86 30.64
C LEU A 207 10.60 -31.21 30.34
N PRO A 208 9.56 -32.00 29.98
CA PRO A 208 8.23 -31.46 29.73
C PRO A 208 7.49 -31.26 31.06
N GLY A 209 7.72 -30.12 31.72
CA GLY A 209 7.13 -29.81 33.03
C GLY A 209 5.62 -29.96 33.12
N ALA A 210 4.90 -29.65 32.03
CA ALA A 210 3.45 -29.80 31.95
C ALA A 210 3.02 -31.28 32.11
N LEU A 211 3.62 -32.19 31.33
CA LEU A 211 3.31 -33.63 31.43
C LEU A 211 3.71 -34.20 32.78
N ILE A 212 4.88 -33.80 33.31
CA ILE A 212 5.36 -34.26 34.62
C ILE A 212 4.37 -33.83 35.71
N GLY A 213 3.97 -32.55 35.72
CA GLY A 213 3.02 -32.02 36.67
C GLY A 213 1.67 -32.74 36.61
N ILE A 214 1.10 -32.88 35.42
CA ILE A 214 -0.17 -33.58 35.20
C ILE A 214 -0.08 -35.05 35.61
N PHE A 215 1.01 -35.73 35.27
CA PHE A 215 1.21 -37.13 35.63
C PHE A 215 1.30 -37.32 37.15
N ILE A 216 2.06 -36.46 37.84
CA ILE A 216 2.15 -36.49 39.30
C ILE A 216 0.78 -36.20 39.91
N SER A 217 0.11 -35.13 39.48
CA SER A 217 -1.20 -34.75 40.02
C SER A 217 -2.27 -35.81 39.80
N GLY A 218 -2.32 -36.42 38.60
CA GLY A 218 -3.23 -37.54 38.31
C GLY A 218 -2.89 -38.80 39.10
N SER A 219 -1.61 -39.12 39.27
CA SER A 219 -1.19 -40.26 40.09
C SER A 219 -1.59 -40.09 41.55
N LEU A 220 -1.40 -38.89 42.12
CA LEU A 220 -1.85 -38.58 43.47
C LEU A 220 -3.37 -38.71 43.60
N ALA A 221 -4.12 -38.10 42.68
CA ALA A 221 -5.58 -38.17 42.70
C ALA A 221 -6.10 -39.61 42.61
N TYR A 222 -5.47 -40.45 41.78
CA TYR A 222 -5.82 -41.87 41.62
C TYR A 222 -5.49 -42.70 42.86
N PHE A 223 -4.22 -42.70 43.30
CA PHE A 223 -3.78 -43.59 44.38
C PHE A 223 -4.34 -43.21 45.75
N LEU A 224 -4.65 -41.92 45.97
CA LEU A 224 -5.24 -41.43 47.22
C LEU A 224 -6.77 -41.46 47.18
N GLY A 225 -7.38 -41.91 46.07
CA GLY A 225 -8.83 -42.03 45.93
C GLY A 225 -9.58 -40.70 45.89
N TRP A 226 -8.90 -39.58 45.62
CA TRP A 226 -9.49 -38.24 45.66
C TRP A 226 -10.54 -37.98 44.57
N HIS A 227 -10.56 -38.81 43.52
CA HIS A 227 -11.57 -38.76 42.46
C HIS A 227 -12.83 -39.59 42.80
N LEU A 228 -12.83 -40.36 43.90
CA LEU A 228 -13.94 -41.25 44.22
C LEU A 228 -15.14 -40.45 44.76
N PRO A 229 -16.39 -40.85 44.45
CA PRO A 229 -17.59 -40.18 44.96
C PRO A 229 -17.66 -40.12 46.50
N GLU A 230 -16.96 -41.03 47.20
CA GLU A 230 -16.87 -41.09 48.67
C GLU A 230 -16.28 -39.82 49.29
N MET A 231 -15.53 -39.02 48.52
CA MET A 231 -14.97 -37.74 48.95
C MET A 231 -16.02 -36.62 49.08
N GLY A 232 -17.25 -36.82 48.59
CA GLY A 232 -18.32 -35.83 48.66
C GLY A 232 -17.92 -34.48 48.09
N ALA A 233 -18.08 -33.41 48.88
CA ALA A 233 -17.72 -32.04 48.48
C ALA A 233 -16.21 -31.82 48.22
N SER A 234 -15.34 -32.74 48.66
CA SER A 234 -13.90 -32.69 48.39
C SER A 234 -13.47 -33.53 47.18
N LYS A 235 -14.43 -34.13 46.44
CA LYS A 235 -14.15 -34.87 45.21
C LYS A 235 -13.39 -33.96 44.23
N ILE A 236 -12.33 -34.51 43.65
CA ILE A 236 -11.57 -33.85 42.59
C ILE A 236 -12.16 -34.29 41.25
N GLU A 237 -12.62 -33.32 40.46
CA GLU A 237 -13.10 -33.58 39.11
C GLU A 237 -11.94 -33.98 38.19
N ILE A 238 -12.11 -35.10 37.51
CA ILE A 238 -11.15 -35.65 36.54
C ILE A 238 -11.75 -35.62 35.13
N VAL A 239 -10.90 -35.72 34.11
CA VAL A 239 -11.32 -35.73 32.69
C VAL A 239 -12.45 -36.73 32.42
N LYS A 240 -12.42 -37.91 33.05
CA LYS A 240 -13.45 -38.94 32.92
C LYS A 240 -14.84 -38.50 33.36
N ASP A 241 -14.94 -37.57 34.31
CA ASP A 241 -16.23 -37.07 34.82
C ASP A 241 -16.93 -36.16 33.80
N ILE A 242 -16.18 -35.53 32.90
CA ILE A 242 -16.71 -34.68 31.83
C ILE A 242 -17.12 -35.55 30.64
N GLU A 243 -16.14 -36.24 30.05
CA GLU A 243 -16.37 -37.23 29.00
C GLU A 243 -15.17 -38.20 28.94
N PRO A 244 -15.39 -39.51 28.99
CA PRO A 244 -14.31 -40.49 28.94
C PRO A 244 -13.61 -40.48 27.57
N ILE A 245 -12.29 -40.35 27.61
CA ILE A 245 -11.42 -40.50 26.45
C ILE A 245 -11.29 -41.99 26.12
N SER A 246 -11.79 -42.38 24.95
CA SER A 246 -11.63 -43.73 24.42
C SER A 246 -10.30 -43.86 23.67
N ALA A 247 -9.68 -45.05 23.74
CA ALA A 247 -8.46 -45.37 23.01
C ALA A 247 -8.76 -45.72 21.53
N SER A 248 -9.48 -44.83 20.85
CA SER A 248 -9.94 -45.03 19.47
C SER A 248 -9.76 -43.75 18.66
N LEU A 249 -9.55 -43.92 17.35
CA LEU A 249 -9.57 -42.84 16.36
C LEU A 249 -10.84 -42.87 15.51
N ASP A 250 -11.95 -43.36 16.09
CA ASP A 250 -13.27 -43.26 15.47
C ASP A 250 -13.82 -41.85 15.71
N ILE A 251 -13.25 -40.91 14.97
CA ILE A 251 -13.45 -39.47 15.16
C ILE A 251 -14.37 -38.86 14.12
N PHE A 252 -14.75 -39.61 13.08
CA PHE A 252 -15.62 -39.11 12.04
C PHE A 252 -17.04 -38.91 12.57
N HIS A 253 -17.56 -37.70 12.41
CA HIS A 253 -18.92 -37.34 12.80
C HIS A 253 -19.47 -36.40 11.74
N PHE A 254 -20.54 -36.81 11.07
CA PHE A 254 -21.20 -35.95 10.09
C PHE A 254 -22.04 -34.88 10.83
N PRO A 255 -21.76 -33.56 10.66
CA PRO A 255 -22.53 -32.53 11.33
C PRO A 255 -23.96 -32.49 10.79
N GLN A 256 -24.93 -32.87 11.62
CA GLN A 256 -26.31 -33.03 11.21
C GLN A 256 -26.94 -31.68 10.85
N LEU A 257 -26.49 -30.60 11.50
CA LEU A 257 -26.95 -29.23 11.23
C LEU A 257 -26.42 -28.63 9.91
N LEU A 258 -25.68 -29.38 9.09
CA LEU A 258 -25.32 -28.91 7.74
C LEU A 258 -26.41 -29.20 6.70
N VAL A 259 -27.32 -30.15 6.94
CA VAL A 259 -28.27 -30.63 5.92
C VAL A 259 -29.68 -30.87 6.49
N PRO A 260 -30.64 -29.92 6.31
CA PRO A 260 -30.43 -28.53 5.91
C PRO A 260 -29.94 -27.67 7.08
N PRO A 261 -29.17 -26.59 6.83
CA PRO A 261 -28.74 -25.70 7.89
C PRO A 261 -29.92 -24.92 8.45
N PRO A 262 -30.15 -24.91 9.78
CA PRO A 262 -31.22 -24.12 10.37
C PRO A 262 -30.95 -22.64 10.12
N PHE A 263 -31.83 -21.99 9.35
CA PHE A 263 -31.60 -20.61 8.88
C PHE A 263 -31.34 -19.63 10.02
N GLU A 264 -32.17 -19.64 11.06
CA GLU A 264 -32.03 -18.72 12.19
C GLU A 264 -30.71 -18.92 12.96
N LEU A 265 -30.35 -20.17 13.25
CA LEU A 265 -29.10 -20.50 13.92
C LEU A 265 -27.89 -20.11 13.06
N THR A 266 -27.94 -20.41 11.76
CA THR A 266 -26.86 -20.11 10.81
C THR A 266 -26.69 -18.59 10.65
N ARG A 267 -27.79 -17.84 10.64
CA ARG A 267 -27.77 -16.37 10.58
C ARG A 267 -27.16 -15.77 11.84
N GLU A 268 -27.51 -16.26 13.03
CA GLU A 268 -26.94 -15.80 14.30
C GLU A 268 -25.46 -16.16 14.41
N LEU A 269 -25.09 -17.40 14.06
CA LEU A 269 -23.69 -17.84 14.03
C LEU A 269 -22.88 -17.14 12.94
N GLY A 270 -23.49 -16.64 11.87
CA GLY A 270 -22.77 -16.10 10.70
C GLY A 270 -21.83 -14.94 11.03
N VAL A 271 -22.28 -13.99 11.86
CA VAL A 271 -21.44 -12.86 12.31
C VAL A 271 -20.30 -13.35 13.20
N GLY A 272 -20.60 -14.24 14.14
CA GLY A 272 -19.61 -14.86 15.02
C GLY A 272 -18.57 -15.68 14.25
N ALA A 273 -19.01 -16.46 13.25
CA ALA A 273 -18.15 -17.25 12.37
C ALA A 273 -17.22 -16.37 11.53
N ALA A 274 -17.71 -15.24 11.02
CA ALA A 274 -16.89 -14.27 10.31
C ALA A 274 -15.83 -13.65 11.23
N ALA A 275 -16.21 -13.32 12.47
CA ALA A 275 -15.30 -12.80 13.46
C ALA A 275 -14.23 -13.81 13.87
N LEU A 276 -14.64 -15.07 14.12
CA LEU A 276 -13.74 -16.19 14.40
C LEU A 276 -12.80 -16.47 13.24
N ALA A 277 -13.30 -16.39 12.01
CA ALA A 277 -12.53 -16.57 10.78
C ALA A 277 -11.41 -15.53 10.68
N ILE A 278 -11.77 -14.25 10.81
CA ILE A 278 -10.82 -13.14 10.77
C ILE A 278 -9.79 -13.27 11.91
N LEU A 279 -10.24 -13.53 13.13
CA LEU A 279 -9.35 -13.73 14.29
C LEU A 279 -8.34 -14.85 14.02
N GLY A 280 -8.80 -16.02 13.57
CA GLY A 280 -7.93 -17.16 13.25
C GLY A 280 -6.92 -16.85 12.15
N LEU A 281 -7.33 -16.14 11.09
CA LEU A 281 -6.42 -15.73 10.02
C LEU A 281 -5.40 -14.68 10.50
N ILE A 282 -5.82 -13.77 11.38
CA ILE A 282 -4.93 -12.77 11.99
C ILE A 282 -3.87 -13.45 12.86
N GLU A 283 -4.28 -14.39 13.72
CA GLU A 283 -3.35 -15.15 14.55
C GLU A 283 -2.38 -15.96 13.68
N ALA A 284 -2.89 -16.85 12.83
CA ALA A 284 -2.10 -17.71 11.97
C ALA A 284 -1.13 -16.91 11.09
N GLY A 285 -1.62 -15.85 10.44
CA GLY A 285 -0.83 -14.99 9.57
C GLY A 285 0.24 -14.20 10.32
N SER A 286 -0.07 -13.64 11.49
CA SER A 286 0.90 -12.88 12.30
C SER A 286 2.01 -13.78 12.84
N ILE A 287 1.66 -14.98 13.30
CA ILE A 287 2.62 -15.97 13.81
C ILE A 287 3.51 -16.48 12.68
N ALA A 288 2.91 -16.86 11.54
CA ALA A 288 3.66 -17.30 10.38
C ALA A 288 4.66 -16.23 9.95
N ARG A 289 4.24 -14.96 9.86
CA ARG A 289 5.10 -13.81 9.52
C ARG A 289 6.26 -13.64 10.52
N ALA A 290 5.98 -13.73 11.81
CA ALA A 290 6.99 -13.55 12.86
C ALA A 290 8.08 -14.64 12.79
N ILE A 291 7.70 -15.86 12.41
CA ILE A 291 8.63 -16.99 12.27
C ILE A 291 9.31 -16.98 10.91
N SER A 292 8.65 -16.49 9.85
CA SER A 292 9.29 -16.32 8.55
C SER A 292 10.39 -15.27 8.55
N ALA A 293 10.22 -14.21 9.34
CA ALA A 293 11.27 -13.21 9.54
C ALA A 293 12.54 -13.81 10.17
N GLN A 294 12.42 -14.88 10.96
CA GLN A 294 13.55 -15.56 11.58
C GLN A 294 14.12 -16.70 10.71
N SER A 295 13.24 -17.47 10.07
CA SER A 295 13.62 -18.65 9.25
C SER A 295 13.99 -18.31 7.81
N GLY A 296 13.67 -17.10 7.32
CA GLY A 296 13.90 -16.70 5.93
C GLY A 296 12.93 -17.32 4.91
N GLN A 297 11.92 -18.09 5.35
CA GLN A 297 10.93 -18.69 4.43
C GLN A 297 10.09 -17.61 3.73
N ARG A 298 9.71 -17.88 2.48
CA ARG A 298 8.70 -17.07 1.77
C ARG A 298 7.31 -17.57 2.12
N LEU A 299 6.41 -16.67 2.49
CA LEU A 299 5.03 -16.98 2.82
C LEU A 299 4.07 -16.46 1.76
N ASP A 300 3.15 -17.33 1.35
CA ASP A 300 1.93 -16.97 0.63
C ASP A 300 0.75 -17.02 1.61
N PHE A 301 0.27 -15.84 2.02
CA PHE A 301 -0.87 -15.74 2.95
C PHE A 301 -2.18 -16.25 2.35
N ASN A 302 -2.37 -16.18 1.03
CA ASN A 302 -3.60 -16.69 0.41
C ASN A 302 -3.65 -18.21 0.52
N ARG A 303 -2.51 -18.86 0.25
CA ARG A 303 -2.38 -20.30 0.46
C ARG A 303 -2.50 -20.69 1.93
N GLU A 304 -1.95 -19.89 2.84
CA GLU A 304 -2.12 -20.10 4.27
C GLU A 304 -3.61 -20.04 4.67
N PHE A 305 -4.36 -19.06 4.14
CA PHE A 305 -5.80 -18.92 4.41
C PHE A 305 -6.60 -20.10 3.88
N VAL A 306 -6.28 -20.60 2.68
CA VAL A 306 -6.87 -21.84 2.15
C VAL A 306 -6.56 -23.02 3.08
N GLY A 307 -5.33 -23.13 3.57
CA GLY A 307 -4.93 -24.17 4.51
C GLY A 307 -5.74 -24.14 5.81
N GLN A 308 -5.81 -22.98 6.46
CA GLN A 308 -6.59 -22.79 7.69
C GLN A 308 -8.07 -23.08 7.48
N GLY A 309 -8.65 -22.54 6.39
CA GLY A 309 -10.05 -22.74 6.07
C GLY A 309 -10.40 -24.20 5.81
N MET A 310 -9.60 -24.89 4.99
CA MET A 310 -9.79 -26.33 4.76
C MET A 310 -9.56 -27.16 6.03
N GLY A 311 -8.61 -26.77 6.88
CA GLY A 311 -8.41 -27.43 8.17
C GLY A 311 -9.65 -27.39 9.06
N ASN A 312 -10.33 -26.26 9.11
CA ASN A 312 -11.56 -26.09 9.88
C ASN A 312 -12.78 -26.73 9.20
N ILE A 313 -12.93 -26.63 7.88
CA ILE A 313 -14.00 -27.32 7.13
C ILE A 313 -13.88 -28.82 7.36
N VAL A 314 -12.72 -29.42 7.09
CA VAL A 314 -12.51 -30.86 7.26
C VAL A 314 -12.65 -31.22 8.73
N GLY A 315 -12.04 -30.46 9.64
CA GLY A 315 -12.14 -30.67 11.09
C GLY A 315 -13.57 -30.78 11.61
N SER A 316 -14.52 -30.01 11.05
CA SER A 316 -15.93 -30.10 11.44
C SER A 316 -16.54 -31.49 11.22
N PHE A 317 -16.03 -32.29 10.27
CA PHE A 317 -16.48 -33.67 10.04
C PHE A 317 -15.77 -34.71 10.90
N PHE A 318 -14.84 -34.29 11.75
CA PHE A 318 -14.02 -35.16 12.59
C PHE A 318 -14.04 -34.72 14.06
N SER A 319 -15.21 -34.26 14.54
CA SER A 319 -15.43 -33.81 15.93
C SER A 319 -14.38 -32.80 16.42
N SER A 320 -13.85 -32.00 15.50
CA SER A 320 -12.88 -30.95 15.79
C SER A 320 -13.58 -29.59 15.73
N PHE A 321 -13.18 -28.69 16.62
CA PHE A 321 -13.66 -27.32 16.60
C PHE A 321 -12.68 -26.40 15.88
N ALA A 322 -13.07 -25.16 15.63
CA ALA A 322 -12.23 -24.22 14.90
C ALA A 322 -10.85 -24.10 15.56
N GLY A 323 -9.80 -24.23 14.76
CA GLY A 323 -8.42 -24.08 15.16
C GLY A 323 -7.72 -22.96 14.40
N SER A 324 -6.56 -22.57 14.91
CA SER A 324 -5.70 -21.51 14.37
C SER A 324 -4.23 -21.82 14.66
N GLY A 325 -3.33 -21.01 14.10
CA GLY A 325 -1.91 -21.09 14.39
C GLY A 325 -1.60 -20.81 15.86
N SER A 326 -0.78 -21.67 16.49
CA SER A 326 -0.37 -21.50 17.89
C SER A 326 1.05 -20.93 17.98
N PHE A 327 1.21 -19.77 18.64
CA PHE A 327 2.52 -19.13 18.78
C PHE A 327 3.51 -20.01 19.54
N THR A 328 3.08 -20.60 20.67
CA THR A 328 3.91 -21.47 21.51
C THR A 328 4.34 -22.73 20.76
N ARG A 329 3.42 -23.44 20.11
CA ARG A 329 3.73 -24.67 19.36
C ARG A 329 4.59 -24.39 18.13
N THR A 330 4.30 -23.32 17.39
CA THR A 330 5.10 -22.90 16.24
C THR A 330 6.52 -22.49 16.65
N ALA A 331 6.67 -21.74 17.75
CA ALA A 331 7.97 -21.36 18.26
C ALA A 331 8.77 -22.58 18.73
N VAL A 332 8.13 -23.56 19.36
CA VAL A 332 8.76 -24.84 19.73
C VAL A 332 9.14 -25.62 18.49
N CYS A 333 8.28 -25.70 17.48
CA CYS A 333 8.57 -26.34 16.20
C CYS A 333 9.86 -25.77 15.58
N TYR A 334 9.92 -24.45 15.45
CA TYR A 334 11.10 -23.77 14.91
C TYR A 334 12.35 -23.98 15.77
N LYS A 335 12.27 -23.77 17.09
CA LYS A 335 13.43 -23.88 18.00
C LYS A 335 13.95 -25.31 18.19
N SER A 336 13.08 -26.31 18.03
CA SER A 336 13.46 -27.72 18.06
C SER A 336 14.05 -28.22 16.74
N GLY A 337 14.17 -27.34 15.73
CA GLY A 337 14.81 -27.63 14.46
C GLY A 337 13.88 -28.22 13.41
N GLY A 338 12.56 -28.03 13.52
CA GLY A 338 11.64 -28.32 12.42
C GLY A 338 11.99 -27.45 11.20
N ARG A 339 11.92 -28.04 10.00
CA ARG A 339 12.39 -27.43 8.75
C ARG A 339 11.31 -27.39 7.68
N THR A 340 10.41 -28.37 7.69
CA THR A 340 9.32 -28.47 6.72
C THR A 340 7.97 -28.64 7.41
N ARG A 341 6.89 -28.53 6.62
CA ARG A 341 5.51 -28.72 7.07
C ARG A 341 5.26 -30.10 7.69
N MET A 342 6.11 -31.07 7.37
CA MET A 342 6.05 -32.40 7.95
C MET A 342 6.26 -32.38 9.47
N ALA A 343 6.95 -31.37 10.03
CA ALA A 343 7.06 -31.24 11.49
C ALA A 343 5.68 -31.12 12.17
N ALA A 344 4.76 -30.35 11.58
CA ALA A 344 3.39 -30.23 12.08
C ALA A 344 2.60 -31.54 11.88
N ILE A 345 2.78 -32.23 10.75
CA ILE A 345 2.16 -33.53 10.48
C ILE A 345 2.66 -34.60 11.46
N PHE A 346 3.96 -34.64 11.74
CA PHE A 346 4.52 -35.51 12.78
C PHE A 346 3.96 -35.15 14.15
N SER A 347 3.78 -33.87 14.48
CA SER A 347 3.11 -33.50 15.73
C SER A 347 1.70 -34.08 15.81
N ALA A 348 0.89 -33.97 14.75
CA ALA A 348 -0.44 -34.55 14.70
C ALA A 348 -0.40 -36.09 14.85
N PHE A 349 0.55 -36.75 14.18
CA PHE A 349 0.77 -38.19 14.31
C PHE A 349 1.12 -38.60 15.76
N TRP A 350 2.05 -37.90 16.41
CA TRP A 350 2.41 -38.18 17.80
C TRP A 350 1.25 -37.91 18.77
N THR A 351 0.45 -36.88 18.51
CA THR A 351 -0.80 -36.63 19.27
C THR A 351 -1.78 -37.79 19.10
N ALA A 352 -2.02 -38.27 17.87
CA ALA A 352 -2.88 -39.42 17.61
C ALA A 352 -2.37 -40.70 18.32
N LEU A 353 -1.07 -40.97 18.25
CA LEU A 353 -0.45 -42.07 18.97
C LEU A 353 -0.61 -41.94 20.49
N THR A 354 -0.53 -40.71 21.01
CA THR A 354 -0.73 -40.45 22.44
C THR A 354 -2.14 -40.80 22.90
N ILE A 355 -3.17 -40.51 22.11
CA ILE A 355 -4.55 -40.94 22.40
C ILE A 355 -4.62 -42.47 22.48
N LEU A 356 -4.13 -43.16 21.45
CA LEU A 356 -4.22 -44.62 21.37
C LEU A 356 -3.50 -45.34 22.52
N LEU A 357 -2.38 -44.80 22.99
CA LEU A 357 -1.57 -45.44 24.02
C LEU A 357 -1.95 -45.00 25.44
N PHE A 358 -2.30 -43.73 25.64
CA PHE A 358 -2.43 -43.11 26.97
C PHE A 358 -3.85 -42.70 27.33
N ALA A 359 -4.87 -42.90 26.49
CA ALA A 359 -6.27 -42.59 26.82
C ALA A 359 -6.74 -43.16 28.19
N PRO A 360 -6.44 -44.42 28.57
CA PRO A 360 -6.84 -44.95 29.87
C PRO A 360 -6.27 -44.15 31.05
N ILE A 361 -5.04 -43.66 30.92
CA ILE A 361 -4.36 -42.85 31.94
C ILE A 361 -4.88 -41.41 31.91
N ALA A 362 -5.11 -40.87 30.72
CA ALA A 362 -5.57 -39.49 30.52
C ALA A 362 -6.95 -39.23 31.17
N ASN A 363 -7.78 -40.26 31.31
CA ASN A 363 -9.06 -40.19 32.00
C ASN A 363 -8.95 -39.78 33.49
N TYR A 364 -7.80 -40.01 34.13
CA TYR A 364 -7.57 -39.69 35.54
C TYR A 364 -6.87 -38.35 35.74
N ILE A 365 -6.75 -37.53 34.70
CA ILE A 365 -6.16 -36.19 34.79
C ILE A 365 -7.11 -35.28 35.57
N PRO A 366 -6.68 -34.65 36.67
CA PRO A 366 -7.48 -33.69 37.43
C PRO A 366 -7.67 -32.40 36.64
N GLU A 367 -8.88 -31.85 36.61
CA GLU A 367 -9.15 -30.57 35.93
C GLU A 367 -8.28 -29.43 36.49
N ALA A 368 -8.10 -29.39 37.81
CA ALA A 368 -7.27 -28.39 38.47
C ALA A 368 -5.80 -28.42 38.03
N SER A 369 -5.28 -29.59 37.59
CA SER A 369 -3.94 -29.70 37.03
C SER A 369 -3.82 -29.00 35.67
N LEU A 370 -4.85 -29.10 34.82
CA LEU A 370 -4.93 -28.38 33.54
C LEU A 370 -5.09 -26.88 33.77
N ALA A 371 -5.85 -26.47 34.80
CA ALA A 371 -5.97 -25.06 35.19
C ALA A 371 -4.62 -24.47 35.63
N GLY A 372 -3.86 -25.19 36.46
CA GLY A 372 -2.51 -24.79 36.87
C GLY A 372 -1.56 -24.62 35.70
N LEU A 373 -1.60 -25.51 34.71
CA LEU A 373 -0.87 -25.37 33.45
C LEU A 373 -1.27 -24.10 32.68
N LEU A 374 -2.57 -23.85 32.52
CA LEU A 374 -3.07 -22.68 31.78
C LEU A 374 -2.70 -21.36 32.44
N ILE A 375 -2.69 -21.28 33.77
CA ILE A 375 -2.26 -20.07 34.50
C ILE A 375 -0.78 -19.75 34.21
N VAL A 376 0.09 -20.76 34.17
CA VAL A 376 1.49 -20.54 33.80
C VAL A 376 1.62 -20.12 32.34
N ILE A 377 0.86 -20.71 31.42
CA ILE A 377 0.85 -20.30 30.00
C ILE A 377 0.36 -18.85 29.87
N ALA A 378 -0.72 -18.49 30.55
CA ALA A 378 -1.29 -17.15 30.58
C ALA A 378 -0.26 -16.12 31.05
N TYR A 379 0.53 -16.44 32.08
CA TYR A 379 1.63 -15.60 32.54
C TYR A 379 2.68 -15.38 31.44
N THR A 380 3.05 -16.43 30.69
CA THR A 380 4.04 -16.31 29.60
C THR A 380 3.55 -15.53 28.39
N MET A 381 2.24 -15.36 28.21
CA MET A 381 1.66 -14.51 27.16
C MET A 381 1.86 -13.01 27.45
N VAL A 382 2.02 -12.61 28.71
CA VAL A 382 2.23 -11.22 29.11
C VAL A 382 3.70 -10.83 29.01
N ASP A 383 4.14 -10.47 27.80
CA ASP A 383 5.52 -10.01 27.56
C ASP A 383 5.72 -8.55 28.01
N LYS A 384 6.18 -8.38 29.26
CA LYS A 384 6.46 -7.07 29.86
C LYS A 384 7.42 -6.22 29.02
N ARG A 385 8.40 -6.82 28.34
CA ARG A 385 9.36 -6.10 27.51
C ARG A 385 8.68 -5.54 26.26
N ARG A 386 7.88 -6.35 25.57
CA ARG A 386 7.11 -5.90 24.40
C ARG A 386 6.08 -4.85 24.75
N LEU A 387 5.39 -5.00 25.89
CA LEU A 387 4.46 -4.00 26.40
C LEU A 387 5.19 -2.67 26.63
N LEU A 388 6.34 -2.68 27.30
CA LEU A 388 7.11 -1.47 27.57
C LEU A 388 7.66 -0.82 26.30
N VAL A 389 8.20 -1.61 25.37
CA VAL A 389 8.71 -1.10 24.08
C VAL A 389 7.57 -0.46 23.29
N THR A 390 6.44 -1.16 23.13
CA THR A 390 5.27 -0.64 22.39
C THR A 390 4.71 0.62 23.06
N TRP A 391 4.70 0.65 24.39
CA TRP A 391 4.28 1.83 25.16
C TRP A 391 5.21 3.03 24.96
N ARG A 392 6.51 2.81 24.76
CA ARG A 392 7.48 3.90 24.54
C ARG A 392 7.62 4.32 23.07
N SER A 393 7.06 3.57 22.11
CA SER A 393 7.23 3.85 20.67
C SER A 393 6.45 5.06 20.15
N GLY A 394 5.42 5.55 20.85
CA GLY A 394 4.67 6.74 20.44
C GLY A 394 3.24 6.77 20.97
N ASN A 395 2.54 7.91 20.79
CA ASN A 395 1.16 8.09 21.28
C ASN A 395 0.18 7.12 20.60
N GLN A 396 0.32 6.91 19.30
CA GLN A 396 -0.59 6.06 18.53
C GLN A 396 -0.46 4.59 18.92
N SER A 397 0.76 4.08 19.00
CA SER A 397 1.01 2.72 19.48
C SER A 397 0.49 2.49 20.89
N ARG A 398 0.62 3.49 21.78
CA ARG A 398 0.04 3.47 23.13
C ARG A 398 -1.49 3.38 23.11
N LEU A 399 -2.15 4.22 22.33
CA LEU A 399 -3.61 4.25 22.22
C LEU A 399 -4.16 2.92 21.69
N VAL A 400 -3.55 2.39 20.61
CA VAL A 400 -3.95 1.08 20.05
C VAL A 400 -3.74 -0.04 21.07
N LEU A 401 -2.57 -0.06 21.73
CA LEU A 401 -2.24 -1.08 22.72
C LEU A 401 -3.23 -1.06 23.88
N PHE A 402 -3.45 0.11 24.47
CA PHE A 402 -4.34 0.29 25.61
C PHE A 402 -5.80 0.01 25.23
N GLY A 403 -6.26 0.56 24.11
CA GLY A 403 -7.61 0.33 23.60
C GLY A 403 -7.88 -1.15 23.38
N THR A 404 -6.97 -1.87 22.72
CA THR A 404 -7.11 -3.32 22.50
C THR A 404 -7.11 -4.11 23.81
N LEU A 405 -6.19 -3.79 24.74
CA LEU A 405 -6.11 -4.45 26.05
C LEU A 405 -7.41 -4.28 26.85
N VAL A 406 -7.90 -3.05 26.95
CA VAL A 406 -9.14 -2.73 27.69
C VAL A 406 -10.35 -3.37 27.02
N SER A 407 -10.47 -3.27 25.69
CA SER A 407 -11.53 -3.94 24.94
C SER A 407 -11.51 -5.45 25.15
N THR A 408 -10.33 -6.08 25.24
CA THR A 408 -10.19 -7.52 25.50
C THR A 408 -10.73 -7.95 26.87
N LEU A 409 -10.69 -7.07 27.87
CA LEU A 409 -11.14 -7.38 29.24
C LEU A 409 -12.64 -7.12 29.44
N ILE A 410 -13.21 -6.19 28.68
CA ILE A 410 -14.58 -5.69 28.89
C ILE A 410 -15.55 -6.21 27.82
N LEU A 411 -15.10 -6.31 26.56
CA LEU A 411 -15.92 -6.77 25.45
C LEU A 411 -15.68 -8.27 25.19
N PRO A 412 -16.59 -8.95 24.48
CA PRO A 412 -16.30 -10.27 23.92
C PRO A 412 -15.05 -10.20 23.04
N LEU A 413 -14.25 -11.27 23.07
CA LEU A 413 -12.86 -11.26 22.61
C LEU A 413 -12.73 -10.87 21.13
N GLU A 414 -13.69 -11.28 20.31
CA GLU A 414 -13.73 -11.01 18.88
C GLU A 414 -13.88 -9.51 18.56
N TYR A 415 -14.66 -8.77 19.36
CA TYR A 415 -14.81 -7.32 19.17
C TYR A 415 -13.52 -6.58 19.52
N ALA A 416 -12.73 -7.08 20.47
CA ALA A 416 -11.48 -6.44 20.85
C ALA A 416 -10.48 -6.35 19.70
N VAL A 417 -10.41 -7.38 18.85
CA VAL A 417 -9.55 -7.35 17.66
C VAL A 417 -10.07 -6.36 16.62
N PHE A 418 -11.38 -6.34 16.37
CA PHE A 418 -11.96 -5.36 15.45
C PHE A 418 -11.72 -3.92 15.91
N VAL A 419 -11.92 -3.64 17.20
CA VAL A 419 -11.63 -2.32 17.78
C VAL A 419 -10.16 -1.96 17.62
N GLY A 420 -9.24 -2.89 17.91
CA GLY A 420 -7.81 -2.65 17.77
C GLY A 420 -7.37 -2.38 16.32
N VAL A 421 -7.86 -3.17 15.37
CA VAL A 421 -7.57 -2.98 13.93
C VAL A 421 -8.21 -1.70 13.41
N PHE A 422 -9.47 -1.44 13.76
CA PHE A 422 -10.17 -0.21 13.39
C PHE A 422 -9.44 1.03 13.91
N LEU A 423 -9.06 1.03 15.19
CA LEU A 423 -8.28 2.11 15.80
C LEU A 423 -6.91 2.28 15.12
N SER A 424 -6.26 1.16 14.75
CA SER A 424 -4.99 1.21 14.00
C SER A 424 -5.17 1.85 12.61
N ILE A 425 -6.24 1.50 11.89
CA ILE A 425 -6.54 2.05 10.56
C ILE A 425 -6.88 3.54 10.67
N VAL A 426 -7.75 3.93 11.60
CA VAL A 426 -8.13 5.33 11.82
C VAL A 426 -6.91 6.18 12.17
N LEU A 427 -6.04 5.69 13.05
CA LEU A 427 -4.81 6.41 13.41
C LEU A 427 -3.80 6.44 12.26
N LEU A 428 -3.71 5.39 11.46
CA LEU A 428 -2.89 5.37 10.25
C LEU A 428 -3.37 6.43 9.25
N LEU A 429 -4.67 6.49 8.98
CA LEU A 429 -5.27 7.51 8.10
C LEU A 429 -4.98 8.92 8.61
N ARG A 430 -5.02 9.14 9.93
CA ARG A 430 -4.66 10.43 10.52
C ARG A 430 -3.19 10.82 10.28
N VAL A 431 -2.26 9.86 10.21
CA VAL A 431 -0.83 10.13 9.94
C VAL A 431 -0.58 10.32 8.47
N THR A 432 -1.10 9.43 7.63
CA THR A 432 -0.87 9.50 6.20
C THR A 432 -1.55 10.72 5.58
N GLY A 433 -2.56 11.29 6.26
CA GLY A 433 -3.29 12.48 5.82
C GLY A 433 -2.55 13.81 5.92
N GLN A 434 -1.26 13.83 6.27
CA GLN A 434 -0.47 15.06 6.33
C GLN A 434 0.47 15.13 5.12
N THR A 435 0.30 16.15 4.29
CA THR A 435 1.31 16.54 3.30
C THR A 435 2.31 17.49 3.93
N ASP A 436 3.59 17.26 3.69
CA ASP A 436 4.63 18.18 4.15
C ASP A 436 4.91 19.18 3.03
N LEU A 437 4.64 20.46 3.32
CA LEU A 437 4.87 21.57 2.41
C LEU A 437 5.98 22.45 2.96
N THR A 438 7.08 22.50 2.22
CA THR A 438 8.24 23.35 2.55
C THR A 438 8.62 24.21 1.37
N GLN A 439 9.23 25.35 1.65
CA GLN A 439 9.81 26.21 0.61
C GLN A 439 11.30 25.91 0.48
N LEU A 440 11.76 25.68 -0.75
CA LEU A 440 13.17 25.54 -1.08
C LEU A 440 13.79 26.92 -1.30
N VAL A 441 14.73 27.28 -0.44
CA VAL A 441 15.43 28.58 -0.47
C VAL A 441 16.88 28.34 -0.88
N PRO A 442 17.37 29.00 -1.94
CA PRO A 442 18.75 28.82 -2.39
C PRO A 442 19.74 29.35 -1.35
N ARG A 443 20.78 28.56 -1.09
CA ARG A 443 21.90 28.88 -0.19
C ARG A 443 23.10 29.36 -1.01
N GLN A 444 23.96 30.18 -0.39
CA GLN A 444 25.14 30.78 -1.05
C GLN A 444 26.11 29.74 -1.67
N ASP A 445 26.19 28.53 -1.12
CA ASP A 445 27.08 27.45 -1.59
C ASP A 445 26.45 26.51 -2.64
N SER A 446 25.52 27.00 -3.47
CA SER A 446 24.81 26.21 -4.50
C SER A 446 23.90 25.08 -3.97
N GLY A 447 23.56 25.11 -2.68
CA GLY A 447 22.58 24.21 -2.05
C GLY A 447 21.20 24.84 -1.88
N TYR A 448 20.25 24.10 -1.33
CA TYR A 448 18.91 24.59 -0.95
C TYR A 448 18.62 24.22 0.50
N ASP A 449 18.05 25.17 1.26
CA ASP A 449 17.49 24.92 2.59
C ASP A 449 15.98 24.72 2.46
N GLU A 450 15.43 23.73 3.19
CA GLU A 450 14.00 23.49 3.32
C GLU A 450 13.48 24.23 4.54
N LEU A 451 12.68 25.27 4.33
CA LEU A 451 12.12 26.11 5.40
C LEU A 451 10.59 26.05 5.39
N PRO A 452 9.92 26.09 6.55
CA PRO A 452 8.48 26.31 6.62
C PRO A 452 8.11 27.67 6.01
N PHE A 453 6.90 27.81 5.45
CA PHE A 453 6.47 29.05 4.77
C PHE A 453 6.60 30.31 5.64
N ASN A 454 6.36 30.20 6.95
CA ASN A 454 6.47 31.32 7.88
C ASN A 454 7.90 31.81 8.17
N GLN A 455 8.92 31.04 7.77
CA GLN A 455 10.34 31.37 7.96
C GLN A 455 11.06 31.65 6.64
N ALA A 456 10.40 31.38 5.50
CA ALA A 456 10.99 31.57 4.20
C ALA A 456 11.02 33.06 3.79
N PRO A 457 12.08 33.54 3.14
CA PRO A 457 12.16 34.92 2.67
C PRO A 457 11.21 35.16 1.50
N GLU A 458 10.70 36.39 1.40
CA GLU A 458 9.90 36.81 0.25
C GLU A 458 10.74 36.76 -1.05
N SER A 459 10.16 36.20 -2.11
CA SER A 459 10.81 36.04 -3.41
C SER A 459 9.80 36.19 -4.56
N GLU A 460 10.27 36.65 -5.72
CA GLU A 460 9.48 36.67 -6.96
C GLU A 460 9.21 35.26 -7.49
N VAL A 461 10.16 34.35 -7.26
CA VAL A 461 10.06 32.92 -7.60
C VAL A 461 10.07 32.12 -6.30
N VAL A 462 8.94 31.47 -6.01
CA VAL A 462 8.77 30.62 -4.82
C VAL A 462 8.78 29.17 -5.27
N THR A 463 9.67 28.36 -4.71
CA THR A 463 9.71 26.90 -4.98
C THR A 463 9.13 26.14 -3.79
N VAL A 464 7.97 25.52 -4.00
CA VAL A 464 7.29 24.68 -3.01
C VAL A 464 7.65 23.23 -3.26
N ASN A 465 8.22 22.59 -2.26
CA ASN A 465 8.47 21.15 -2.24
C ASN A 465 7.26 20.47 -1.58
N MET A 466 6.63 19.56 -2.31
CA MET A 466 5.45 18.84 -1.86
C MET A 466 5.81 17.36 -1.68
N GLU A 467 5.77 16.90 -0.43
CA GLU A 467 6.10 15.52 -0.06
C GLU A 467 4.93 14.84 0.66
N GLY A 468 4.74 13.54 0.39
CA GLY A 468 3.74 12.71 1.07
C GLY A 468 2.74 12.04 0.14
N ASP A 469 1.66 11.54 0.73
CA ASP A 469 0.55 10.85 0.06
C ASP A 469 -0.65 11.80 -0.10
N LEU A 470 -0.95 12.24 -1.33
CA LEU A 470 -2.03 13.20 -1.58
C LEU A 470 -3.33 12.51 -2.01
N TYR A 471 -3.97 11.87 -1.04
CA TYR A 471 -5.31 11.28 -1.18
C TYR A 471 -6.38 12.19 -0.55
N PHE A 472 -7.65 11.83 -0.72
CA PHE A 472 -8.80 12.69 -0.39
C PHE A 472 -8.79 13.29 1.03
N ALA A 473 -8.23 12.59 2.03
CA ALA A 473 -8.22 13.07 3.41
C ALA A 473 -7.12 14.11 3.70
N ALA A 474 -6.03 14.13 2.90
CA ALA A 474 -4.95 15.12 3.03
C ALA A 474 -5.23 16.42 2.25
N ALA A 475 -6.27 16.38 1.42
CA ALA A 475 -6.53 17.39 0.41
C ALA A 475 -7.30 18.62 0.97
N GLU A 476 -8.00 18.46 2.09
CA GLU A 476 -8.91 19.47 2.63
C GLU A 476 -8.18 20.75 3.09
N ASP A 477 -7.01 20.62 3.72
CA ASP A 477 -6.21 21.76 4.19
C ASP A 477 -5.20 22.26 3.15
N LEU A 478 -4.91 21.46 2.12
CA LEU A 478 -3.85 21.74 1.14
C LEU A 478 -4.07 23.06 0.39
N ASP A 479 -5.32 23.39 0.05
CA ASP A 479 -5.67 24.66 -0.62
C ASP A 479 -5.22 25.87 0.22
N TYR A 480 -5.39 25.82 1.54
CA TYR A 480 -5.04 26.92 2.44
C TYR A 480 -3.53 27.01 2.62
N GLU A 481 -2.87 25.88 2.88
CA GLU A 481 -1.42 25.83 3.09
C GLU A 481 -0.65 26.28 1.83
N LEU A 482 -1.09 25.89 0.62
CA LEU A 482 -0.46 26.35 -0.62
C LEU A 482 -0.59 27.86 -0.84
N LEU A 483 -1.65 28.49 -0.32
CA LEU A 483 -1.82 29.95 -0.42
C LEU A 483 -0.91 30.71 0.55
N GLU A 484 -0.42 30.09 1.62
CA GLU A 484 0.52 30.71 2.56
C GLU A 484 1.89 31.00 1.91
N CYS A 485 2.25 30.30 0.83
CA CYS A 485 3.50 30.55 0.11
C CYS A 485 3.46 31.86 -0.72
N LEU A 486 2.30 32.51 -0.84
CA LEU A 486 2.13 33.69 -1.68
C LEU A 486 2.42 34.98 -0.91
N THR A 487 3.37 35.75 -1.44
CA THR A 487 3.68 37.10 -0.98
C THR A 487 3.31 38.13 -2.05
N PRO A 488 3.18 39.43 -1.74
CA PRO A 488 2.89 40.46 -2.75
C PRO A 488 3.94 40.54 -3.88
N LYS A 489 5.17 40.07 -3.62
CA LYS A 489 6.26 40.00 -4.60
C LYS A 489 6.20 38.77 -5.51
N THR A 490 5.47 37.74 -5.11
CA THR A 490 5.45 36.46 -5.84
C THR A 490 4.85 36.66 -7.24
N ARG A 491 5.56 36.15 -8.26
CA ARG A 491 5.18 36.17 -9.68
C ARG A 491 5.11 34.78 -10.27
N VAL A 492 5.94 33.86 -9.79
CA VAL A 492 5.91 32.46 -10.20
C VAL A 492 6.01 31.53 -8.99
N VAL A 493 5.16 30.51 -8.98
CA VAL A 493 5.23 29.39 -8.03
C VAL A 493 5.70 28.14 -8.78
N ILE A 494 6.78 27.53 -8.30
CA ILE A 494 7.27 26.24 -8.78
C ILE A 494 6.82 25.17 -7.80
N LEU A 495 6.00 24.22 -8.25
CA LEU A 495 5.57 23.08 -7.46
C LEU A 495 6.41 21.84 -7.81
N ARG A 496 7.21 21.38 -6.85
CA ARG A 496 8.03 20.17 -6.98
C ARG A 496 7.27 18.96 -6.43
N MET A 497 6.92 18.03 -7.32
CA MET A 497 6.05 16.88 -7.01
C MET A 497 6.76 15.52 -7.09
N LYS A 498 8.10 15.48 -7.17
CA LYS A 498 8.87 14.24 -7.35
C LYS A 498 8.66 13.20 -6.24
N ARG A 499 8.34 13.63 -5.03
CA ARG A 499 8.11 12.75 -3.87
C ARG A 499 6.63 12.59 -3.52
N LEU A 500 5.74 13.05 -4.39
CA LEU A 500 4.31 12.92 -4.20
C LEU A 500 3.82 11.54 -4.62
N ARG A 501 3.01 10.92 -3.77
CA ARG A 501 2.47 9.57 -3.98
C ARG A 501 0.95 9.58 -3.80
N ALA A 502 0.31 8.47 -4.20
CA ALA A 502 -1.12 8.23 -4.02
C ALA A 502 -2.05 9.36 -4.52
N VAL A 503 -1.67 10.03 -5.61
CA VAL A 503 -2.41 11.19 -6.13
C VAL A 503 -3.73 10.75 -6.76
N GLY A 504 -4.85 11.27 -6.23
CA GLY A 504 -6.20 10.95 -6.70
C GLY A 504 -6.85 12.07 -7.52
N SER A 505 -8.14 11.92 -7.83
CA SER A 505 -8.96 12.94 -8.49
C SER A 505 -9.13 14.20 -7.62
N THR A 506 -9.33 14.03 -6.31
CA THR A 506 -9.46 15.15 -5.35
C THR A 506 -8.23 16.06 -5.35
N ALA A 507 -7.04 15.45 -5.37
CA ALA A 507 -5.77 16.17 -5.46
C ALA A 507 -5.66 17.01 -6.75
N MET A 508 -6.12 16.45 -7.89
CA MET A 508 -6.12 17.18 -9.15
C MET A 508 -7.07 18.39 -9.12
N ALA A 509 -8.25 18.24 -8.51
CA ALA A 509 -9.21 19.34 -8.39
C ALA A 509 -8.65 20.50 -7.55
N ILE A 510 -7.89 20.20 -6.49
CA ILE A 510 -7.20 21.20 -5.67
C ILE A 510 -6.12 21.90 -6.47
N LEU A 511 -5.27 21.16 -7.20
CA LEU A 511 -4.24 21.77 -8.04
C LEU A 511 -4.83 22.62 -9.18
N GLU A 512 -5.96 22.21 -9.75
CA GLU A 512 -6.73 22.97 -10.74
C GLU A 512 -7.28 24.27 -10.15
N ARG A 513 -7.85 24.21 -8.95
CA ARG A 513 -8.33 25.38 -8.23
C ARG A 513 -7.18 26.31 -7.86
N PHE A 514 -6.07 25.77 -7.39
CA PHE A 514 -4.86 26.52 -7.06
C PHE A 514 -4.31 27.26 -8.28
N ASP A 515 -4.15 26.59 -9.43
CA ASP A 515 -3.75 27.23 -10.70
C ASP A 515 -4.71 28.35 -11.11
N THR A 516 -6.02 28.15 -10.94
CA THR A 516 -7.05 29.17 -11.23
C THR A 516 -6.88 30.40 -10.33
N ILE A 517 -6.63 30.20 -9.04
CA ILE A 517 -6.38 31.30 -8.08
C ILE A 517 -5.09 32.03 -8.44
N LEU A 518 -4.00 31.31 -8.75
CA LEU A 518 -2.74 31.93 -9.16
C LEU A 518 -2.92 32.80 -10.40
N LYS A 519 -3.61 32.30 -11.43
CA LYS A 519 -3.92 33.05 -12.65
C LYS A 519 -4.72 34.32 -12.38
N SER A 520 -5.72 34.26 -11.49
CA SER A 520 -6.51 35.45 -11.10
C SER A 520 -5.69 36.54 -10.41
N ARG A 521 -4.56 36.16 -9.77
CA ARG A 521 -3.62 37.07 -9.11
C ARG A 521 -2.44 37.48 -10.00
N GLY A 522 -2.44 37.05 -11.27
CA GLY A 522 -1.32 37.30 -12.19
C GLY A 522 -0.06 36.52 -11.84
N VAL A 523 -0.16 35.43 -11.07
CA VAL A 523 0.94 34.53 -10.72
C VAL A 523 0.92 33.31 -11.64
N GLN A 524 2.07 32.89 -12.16
CA GLN A 524 2.17 31.69 -13.01
C GLN A 524 2.53 30.44 -12.19
N LEU A 525 1.94 29.30 -12.53
CA LEU A 525 2.28 27.99 -11.96
C LEU A 525 3.25 27.25 -12.90
N VAL A 526 4.33 26.73 -12.32
CA VAL A 526 5.27 25.82 -12.98
C VAL A 526 5.34 24.54 -12.16
N VAL A 527 5.28 23.38 -12.80
CA VAL A 527 5.32 22.08 -12.10
C VAL A 527 6.54 21.29 -12.53
N CYS A 528 7.27 20.71 -11.58
CA CYS A 528 8.44 19.89 -11.86
C CYS A 528 8.47 18.57 -11.09
N GLY A 529 9.23 17.60 -11.62
CA GLY A 529 9.35 16.27 -11.01
C GLY A 529 8.15 15.37 -11.31
N ILE A 530 7.54 15.52 -12.48
CA ILE A 530 6.35 14.75 -12.86
C ILE A 530 6.78 13.32 -13.26
N GLU A 531 6.38 12.31 -12.48
CA GLU A 531 6.54 10.90 -12.83
C GLU A 531 5.45 10.40 -13.80
N ASP A 532 5.68 9.26 -14.46
CA ASP A 532 4.77 8.68 -15.45
C ASP A 532 3.35 8.41 -14.90
N GLY A 533 3.26 7.98 -13.65
CA GLY A 533 1.98 7.78 -12.97
C GLY A 533 1.18 9.07 -12.85
N LEU A 534 1.83 10.14 -12.40
CA LEU A 534 1.23 11.47 -12.25
C LEU A 534 0.85 12.07 -13.61
N LYS A 535 1.70 11.90 -14.63
CA LYS A 535 1.43 12.35 -16.01
C LYS A 535 0.11 11.81 -16.55
N ARG A 536 -0.19 10.52 -16.33
CA ARG A 536 -1.45 9.91 -16.77
C ARG A 536 -2.65 10.57 -16.11
N ILE A 537 -2.57 10.81 -14.80
CA ILE A 537 -3.65 11.40 -14.01
C ILE A 537 -3.88 12.87 -14.41
N MET A 538 -2.81 13.67 -14.54
CA MET A 538 -2.90 15.07 -14.99
C MET A 538 -3.45 15.20 -16.42
N THR A 539 -3.17 14.22 -17.29
CA THR A 539 -3.72 14.19 -18.64
C THR A 539 -5.21 13.86 -18.61
N GLY A 540 -5.62 12.88 -17.79
CA GLY A 540 -7.01 12.48 -17.63
C GLY A 540 -7.90 13.53 -16.95
N SER A 541 -7.35 14.32 -16.02
CA SER A 541 -8.08 15.40 -15.34
C SER A 541 -8.18 16.70 -16.14
N GLY A 542 -7.39 16.86 -17.20
CA GLY A 542 -7.32 18.12 -17.96
C GLY A 542 -6.35 19.17 -17.40
N LEU A 543 -5.84 18.98 -16.17
CA LEU A 543 -4.88 19.89 -15.52
C LEU A 543 -3.64 20.15 -16.38
N ARG A 544 -3.17 19.11 -17.09
CA ARG A 544 -2.04 19.22 -18.02
C ARG A 544 -2.27 20.28 -19.11
N LYS A 545 -3.47 20.31 -19.69
CA LYS A 545 -3.83 21.29 -20.73
C LYS A 545 -3.97 22.70 -20.14
N GLN A 546 -4.50 22.80 -18.92
CA GLN A 546 -4.72 24.06 -18.25
C GLN A 546 -3.41 24.77 -17.86
N ILE A 547 -2.43 24.04 -17.32
CA ILE A 547 -1.10 24.58 -16.96
C ILE A 547 -0.29 24.90 -18.23
N GLY A 548 -0.40 24.05 -19.25
CA GLY A 548 0.32 24.15 -20.52
C GLY A 548 1.69 23.47 -20.48
N GLU A 549 2.06 22.78 -21.56
CA GLU A 549 3.31 21.97 -21.62
C GLU A 549 4.57 22.79 -21.32
N GLN A 550 4.59 24.08 -21.67
CA GLN A 550 5.73 24.97 -21.44
C GLN A 550 6.08 25.18 -19.96
N ASN A 551 5.19 24.82 -19.05
CA ASN A 551 5.34 24.98 -17.61
C ASN A 551 5.41 23.62 -16.88
N LEU A 552 5.57 22.51 -17.61
CA LEU A 552 5.62 21.14 -17.07
C LEU A 552 6.98 20.50 -17.31
N PHE A 553 7.63 20.05 -16.24
CA PHE A 553 8.96 19.42 -16.28
C PHE A 553 8.92 18.01 -15.67
N TYR A 554 9.23 17.01 -16.50
CA TYR A 554 9.18 15.60 -16.12
C TYR A 554 10.36 15.18 -15.25
N ALA A 555 10.14 14.19 -14.39
CA ALA A 555 11.19 13.64 -13.54
C ALA A 555 12.26 12.95 -14.40
N ASP A 556 13.53 13.26 -14.12
CA ASP A 556 14.69 12.56 -14.67
C ASP A 556 15.45 11.83 -13.53
N ASN A 557 16.29 10.87 -13.91
CA ASN A 557 17.22 10.15 -13.04
C ASN A 557 18.32 11.06 -12.50
N LYS A 558 18.63 12.17 -13.17
CA LYS A 558 19.51 13.20 -12.63
C LYS A 558 18.79 14.00 -11.55
N LEU A 559 19.41 14.09 -10.38
CA LEU A 559 18.92 14.91 -9.27
C LEU A 559 18.82 16.38 -9.70
N PHE A 560 17.75 17.04 -9.29
CA PHE A 560 17.45 18.47 -9.51
C PHE A 560 17.29 18.98 -10.95
N GLN A 561 17.63 18.20 -11.98
CA GLN A 561 17.51 18.67 -13.38
C GLN A 561 16.13 19.22 -13.74
N SER A 562 15.05 18.52 -13.38
CA SER A 562 13.68 18.99 -13.64
C SER A 562 13.37 20.31 -12.91
N MET A 563 13.96 20.52 -11.74
CA MET A 563 13.79 21.73 -10.93
C MET A 563 14.62 22.87 -11.49
N GLU A 564 15.85 22.63 -11.95
CA GLU A 564 16.69 23.64 -12.61
C GLU A 564 16.03 24.18 -13.88
N LEU A 565 15.45 23.29 -14.70
CA LEU A 565 14.68 23.69 -15.89
C LEU A 565 13.45 24.52 -15.50
N ALA A 566 12.74 24.14 -14.44
CA ALA A 566 11.61 24.90 -13.92
C ALA A 566 12.01 26.28 -13.37
N LEU A 567 13.15 26.37 -12.69
CA LEU A 567 13.72 27.64 -12.21
C LEU A 567 14.11 28.55 -13.37
N ALA A 568 14.78 28.01 -14.40
CA ALA A 568 15.12 28.77 -15.60
C ALA A 568 13.85 29.32 -16.29
N ARG A 569 12.79 28.50 -16.37
CA ARG A 569 11.49 28.93 -16.88
C ARG A 569 10.86 30.02 -16.03
N ALA A 570 10.84 29.85 -14.70
CA ALA A 570 10.26 30.83 -13.80
C ALA A 570 10.94 32.20 -13.90
N TRP A 571 12.27 32.24 -13.87
CA TRP A 571 13.02 33.50 -14.04
C TRP A 571 12.81 34.14 -15.42
N SER A 572 12.63 33.33 -16.48
CA SER A 572 12.29 33.86 -17.80
C SER A 572 10.94 34.60 -17.82
N ILE A 573 9.95 34.13 -17.05
CA ILE A 573 8.63 34.74 -16.94
C ILE A 573 8.74 36.09 -16.22
N VAL A 574 9.42 36.13 -15.08
CA VAL A 574 9.65 37.36 -14.29
C VAL A 574 10.37 38.43 -15.12
N GLU A 575 11.40 38.03 -15.85
CA GLU A 575 12.19 38.97 -16.67
C GLU A 575 11.38 39.52 -17.86
N MET A 576 10.51 38.69 -18.48
CA MET A 576 9.62 39.16 -19.53
C MET A 576 8.58 40.16 -19.01
N GLU A 577 8.02 39.95 -17.82
CA GLU A 577 7.10 40.91 -17.19
C GLU A 577 7.78 42.24 -16.89
N ARG A 578 9.00 42.21 -16.32
CA ARG A 578 9.79 43.43 -16.07
C ARG A 578 10.02 44.25 -17.34
N LYS A 579 10.38 43.59 -18.44
CA LYS A 579 10.58 44.26 -19.73
C LYS A 579 9.28 44.84 -20.28
N ARG A 580 8.15 44.15 -20.09
CA ARG A 580 6.82 44.66 -20.49
C ARG A 580 6.43 45.90 -19.69
N ASP A 581 6.65 45.91 -18.39
CA ASP A 581 6.36 47.05 -17.53
C ASP A 581 7.25 48.27 -17.84
N GLN A 582 8.53 48.04 -18.17
CA GLN A 582 9.45 49.09 -18.63
C GLN A 582 9.04 49.68 -19.99
N ALA A 583 8.57 48.86 -20.92
CA ALA A 583 8.06 49.31 -22.22
C ALA A 583 6.75 50.11 -22.09
N THR A 584 5.95 49.84 -21.05
CA THR A 584 4.66 50.53 -20.83
C THR A 584 4.84 51.90 -20.16
N ARG A 585 5.96 52.12 -19.45
CA ARG A 585 6.27 53.40 -18.77
C ARG A 585 6.98 54.44 -19.66
N SER A 586 7.35 54.09 -20.88
CA SER A 586 8.27 54.88 -21.73
C SER A 586 7.65 55.52 -22.97
N ALA A 587 6.33 55.77 -23.03
CA ALA A 587 5.69 56.38 -24.21
C ALA A 587 5.11 57.79 -23.95
N PRO A 588 5.59 58.85 -24.64
CA PRO A 588 4.86 60.11 -24.84
C PRO A 588 4.10 60.18 -26.19
N GLU A 589 2.89 60.75 -26.10
CA GLU A 589 1.97 61.45 -27.03
C GLU A 589 2.03 61.39 -28.59
N ALA A 590 0.83 61.69 -29.15
CA ALA A 590 0.49 62.22 -30.50
C ALA A 590 0.03 61.23 -31.60
N ARG A 591 -1.29 61.21 -31.87
CA ARG A 591 -1.90 60.58 -33.06
C ARG A 591 -1.67 61.49 -34.28
N ASP A 592 -0.64 61.21 -35.05
CA ASP A 592 -0.54 61.64 -36.45
C ASP A 592 -1.19 60.58 -37.35
N ASN A 593 -2.09 60.99 -38.23
CA ASN A 593 -2.97 60.10 -39.02
C ASN A 593 -2.35 59.65 -40.35
N SER A 594 -1.03 59.75 -40.50
CA SER A 594 -0.31 59.19 -41.65
C SER A 594 -0.12 57.66 -41.51
N ALA A 595 -0.48 56.88 -42.54
CA ALA A 595 -0.19 55.44 -42.60
C ALA A 595 1.28 55.23 -42.97
N THR A 596 2.13 54.99 -41.96
CA THR A 596 3.58 54.75 -42.10
C THR A 596 3.92 53.27 -41.99
N ALA A 597 5.10 52.87 -42.47
CA ALA A 597 5.59 51.49 -42.45
C ALA A 597 5.45 50.84 -41.06
N SER A 598 5.75 51.58 -40.00
CA SER A 598 5.63 51.13 -38.60
C SER A 598 4.21 50.71 -38.17
N LYS A 599 3.15 51.29 -38.77
CA LYS A 599 1.75 50.98 -38.47
C LYS A 599 1.25 49.73 -39.20
N ILE A 600 1.76 49.49 -40.40
CA ILE A 600 1.28 48.40 -41.29
C ILE A 600 2.22 47.20 -41.36
N MET A 601 3.41 47.28 -40.76
CA MET A 601 4.36 46.18 -40.69
C MET A 601 3.94 45.09 -39.68
N SER A 602 4.26 43.84 -40.02
CA SER A 602 4.17 42.73 -39.07
C SER A 602 5.41 42.69 -38.16
N LYS A 603 5.19 42.56 -36.84
CA LYS A 603 6.25 42.59 -35.81
C LYS A 603 6.69 41.19 -35.33
N ARG A 604 6.25 40.12 -35.98
CA ARG A 604 6.61 38.74 -35.60
C ARG A 604 8.00 38.41 -36.13
N ILE A 605 9.03 38.77 -35.36
CA ILE A 605 10.44 38.49 -35.66
C ILE A 605 11.02 37.63 -34.53
N LEU A 606 11.64 36.50 -34.89
CA LEU A 606 12.42 35.65 -33.98
C LEU A 606 13.91 35.97 -34.13
N ARG A 607 14.61 36.22 -33.02
CA ARG A 607 16.04 36.54 -32.99
C ARG A 607 16.82 35.37 -32.38
N PHE A 608 17.91 34.94 -33.01
CA PHE A 608 18.79 33.89 -32.47
C PHE A 608 20.19 34.44 -32.14
N GLY A 609 20.77 33.97 -31.04
CA GLY A 609 22.13 34.31 -30.58
C GLY A 609 23.11 33.14 -30.74
N ASN A 610 24.41 33.44 -30.74
CA ASN A 610 25.47 32.60 -31.30
C ASN A 610 25.65 31.17 -30.72
N GLN A 611 25.84 30.26 -31.68
CA GLN A 611 26.49 28.93 -31.67
C GLN A 611 25.91 27.78 -30.83
N HIS A 612 25.39 27.97 -29.61
CA HIS A 612 24.92 26.82 -28.81
C HIS A 612 23.52 26.32 -29.24
N GLN A 613 22.75 27.18 -29.92
CA GLN A 613 21.36 26.91 -30.28
C GLN A 613 21.16 26.43 -31.72
N ILE A 614 22.17 26.51 -32.60
CA ILE A 614 22.06 25.93 -33.95
C ILE A 614 21.98 24.40 -33.82
N ARG A 615 22.78 23.79 -32.94
CA ARG A 615 22.74 22.35 -32.68
C ARG A 615 21.40 21.91 -32.06
N GLU A 616 20.82 22.74 -31.21
CA GLU A 616 19.49 22.52 -30.63
C GLU A 616 18.38 22.72 -31.66
N ALA A 617 18.49 23.72 -32.55
CA ALA A 617 17.55 23.92 -33.65
C ALA A 617 17.64 22.77 -34.66
N THR A 618 18.83 22.28 -35.00
CA THR A 618 19.01 21.11 -35.87
C THR A 618 18.48 19.83 -35.20
N TRP A 619 18.66 19.68 -33.89
CA TRP A 619 18.07 18.58 -33.12
C TRP A 619 16.54 18.67 -33.05
N LEU A 620 15.98 19.87 -32.80
CA LEU A 620 14.54 20.10 -32.75
C LEU A 620 13.89 19.84 -34.12
N ILE A 621 14.52 20.28 -35.21
CA ILE A 621 14.08 20.05 -36.59
C ILE A 621 14.15 18.55 -36.94
N SER A 622 15.22 17.87 -36.55
CA SER A 622 15.36 16.41 -36.68
C SER A 622 14.28 15.64 -35.91
N GLU A 623 13.92 16.12 -34.71
CA GLU A 623 12.92 15.48 -33.85
C GLU A 623 11.47 15.81 -34.26
N MET A 624 11.25 16.97 -34.90
CA MET A 624 9.98 17.33 -35.55
C MET A 624 9.74 16.52 -36.84
N MET A 625 10.80 16.22 -37.60
CA MET A 625 10.71 15.40 -38.82
C MET A 625 10.29 13.95 -38.56
N LYS A 626 10.66 13.37 -37.40
CA LYS A 626 10.24 12.01 -37.04
C LYS A 626 8.74 11.89 -36.71
N HIS A 627 8.02 13.00 -36.56
CA HIS A 627 6.66 12.99 -36.00
C HIS A 627 5.56 13.72 -36.79
N GLN A 628 5.76 14.17 -38.04
CA GLN A 628 4.70 14.85 -38.80
C GLN A 628 4.29 14.17 -40.13
N LYS A 629 3.22 13.38 -40.07
CA LYS A 629 2.26 13.18 -41.16
C LYS A 629 1.19 14.28 -41.09
N SER A 630 1.48 15.49 -41.55
CA SER A 630 0.46 16.50 -41.90
C SER A 630 1.16 17.73 -42.45
N GLY A 631 1.23 17.85 -43.77
CA GLY A 631 1.82 19.00 -44.45
C GLY A 631 1.04 20.28 -44.17
N ALA A 632 1.68 21.20 -43.43
CA ALA A 632 1.54 22.65 -43.57
C ALA A 632 2.58 23.31 -42.65
N THR A 633 3.56 24.02 -43.20
CA THR A 633 4.50 24.83 -42.42
C THR A 633 4.65 26.22 -43.03
N GLN A 634 4.48 27.25 -42.20
CA GLN A 634 4.82 28.65 -42.52
C GLN A 634 6.34 28.86 -42.54
N PRO A 635 6.87 29.79 -43.35
CA PRO A 635 8.30 30.00 -43.51
C PRO A 635 8.94 30.74 -42.31
N LEU A 636 10.19 30.36 -41.99
CA LEU A 636 11.06 30.99 -40.98
C LEU A 636 12.18 31.77 -41.67
N PHE A 637 12.52 32.98 -41.22
CA PHE A 637 13.63 33.76 -41.78
C PHE A 637 14.83 33.78 -40.84
N LEU A 638 16.05 33.77 -41.40
CA LEU A 638 17.31 33.80 -40.65
C LEU A 638 18.09 35.09 -40.89
N GLN A 639 18.71 35.61 -39.83
CA GLN A 639 19.51 36.85 -39.85
C GLN A 639 20.95 36.55 -39.38
N GLY A 640 21.93 37.05 -40.11
CA GLY A 640 23.36 36.93 -39.79
C GLY A 640 23.82 37.88 -38.68
N SER A 641 24.98 37.62 -38.09
CA SER A 641 25.55 38.41 -36.99
C SER A 641 26.01 39.82 -37.38
N ASP A 642 26.05 40.13 -38.67
CA ASP A 642 26.31 41.46 -39.24
C ASP A 642 25.02 42.26 -39.52
N GLY A 643 23.85 41.70 -39.21
CA GLY A 643 22.56 42.37 -39.34
C GLY A 643 21.88 42.17 -40.70
N THR A 644 22.49 41.46 -41.64
CA THR A 644 21.89 41.15 -42.95
C THR A 644 20.88 40.00 -42.86
N LEU A 645 19.82 40.07 -43.68
CA LEU A 645 18.75 39.06 -43.74
C LEU A 645 19.16 38.01 -44.77
N ASP A 646 19.38 36.77 -44.32
CA ASP A 646 20.19 35.80 -45.06
C ASP A 646 19.33 34.81 -45.88
N SER A 647 18.07 34.51 -45.51
CA SER A 647 17.06 33.84 -46.38
C SER A 647 15.70 33.55 -45.73
N GLU A 648 14.70 33.18 -46.56
CA GLU A 648 13.39 32.59 -46.21
C GLU A 648 13.44 31.05 -46.23
N LEU A 649 12.89 30.41 -45.19
CA LEU A 649 13.03 28.97 -44.97
C LEU A 649 11.65 28.32 -44.82
N ALA A 650 11.08 27.87 -45.94
CA ALA A 650 10.16 26.74 -45.94
C ALA A 650 10.99 25.46 -46.18
N LEU A 651 10.92 24.51 -45.25
CA LEU A 651 11.93 23.45 -45.09
C LEU A 651 12.16 22.64 -46.39
N TRP A 652 11.09 22.33 -47.13
CA TRP A 652 11.18 21.52 -48.35
C TRP A 652 11.63 22.32 -49.58
N SER A 653 11.18 23.57 -49.70
CA SER A 653 11.63 24.47 -50.77
C SER A 653 13.07 24.94 -50.55
N LEU A 654 13.53 25.04 -49.30
CA LEU A 654 14.92 25.32 -48.97
C LEU A 654 15.83 24.18 -49.46
N LEU A 655 15.46 22.92 -49.20
CA LEU A 655 16.21 21.76 -49.68
C LEU A 655 16.23 21.70 -51.22
N LYS A 656 15.09 21.97 -51.89
CA LYS A 656 14.99 21.98 -53.36
C LYS A 656 15.74 23.15 -54.01
N SER A 657 15.81 24.30 -53.34
CA SER A 657 16.53 25.50 -53.80
C SER A 657 18.05 25.42 -53.58
N LEU A 658 18.48 24.84 -52.46
CA LEU A 658 19.90 24.70 -52.12
C LEU A 658 20.60 23.53 -52.84
N CYS A 659 19.84 22.62 -53.46
CA CYS A 659 20.35 21.44 -54.16
C CYS A 659 19.73 21.25 -55.55
N GLN A 660 19.65 22.31 -56.37
CA GLN A 660 19.07 22.20 -57.72
C GLN A 660 19.83 21.26 -58.67
N ASP A 661 21.10 20.98 -58.39
CA ASP A 661 21.94 20.06 -59.18
C ASP A 661 21.74 18.57 -58.78
N VAL A 662 20.88 18.32 -57.77
CA VAL A 662 20.53 16.99 -57.29
C VAL A 662 19.06 16.73 -57.62
N ASP A 663 18.79 15.64 -58.36
CA ASP A 663 17.44 15.21 -58.74
C ASP A 663 16.69 14.65 -57.52
N LEU A 664 16.14 15.55 -56.71
CA LEU A 664 15.47 15.27 -55.43
C LEU A 664 14.18 14.46 -55.59
N ASP A 665 13.62 14.34 -56.81
CA ASP A 665 12.45 13.50 -57.06
C ASP A 665 12.81 11.98 -57.04
N LYS A 666 14.10 11.62 -57.06
CA LYS A 666 14.60 10.25 -56.80
C LYS A 666 15.02 9.99 -55.35
N ALA A 667 14.97 11.01 -54.48
CA ALA A 667 15.46 10.93 -53.10
C ALA A 667 14.69 9.93 -52.21
N GLU A 668 13.42 9.62 -52.54
CA GLU A 668 12.64 8.62 -51.81
C GLU A 668 13.22 7.19 -51.86
N ARG A 669 14.17 6.92 -52.78
CA ARG A 669 14.80 5.61 -52.96
C ARG A 669 16.25 5.54 -52.48
N MET A 670 16.79 6.64 -51.95
CA MET A 670 18.19 6.71 -51.48
C MET A 670 18.27 6.34 -49.99
N THR A 671 19.41 5.81 -49.56
CA THR A 671 19.66 5.64 -48.12
C THR A 671 20.06 6.98 -47.51
N ASP A 672 19.77 7.17 -46.21
CA ASP A 672 20.03 8.43 -45.50
C ASP A 672 21.51 8.89 -45.58
N GLU A 673 22.43 7.94 -45.68
CA GLU A 673 23.87 8.19 -45.77
C GLU A 673 24.30 8.71 -47.15
N ASP A 674 23.70 8.18 -48.23
CA ASP A 674 23.94 8.61 -49.61
C ASP A 674 23.37 10.00 -49.88
N LEU A 675 22.16 10.28 -49.35
CA LEU A 675 21.55 11.60 -49.41
C LEU A 675 22.42 12.61 -48.64
N GLY A 676 22.90 12.25 -47.45
CA GLY A 676 23.75 13.09 -46.61
C GLY A 676 25.12 13.41 -47.19
N ASN A 677 25.68 12.56 -48.07
CA ASN A 677 26.93 12.84 -48.77
C ASN A 677 26.72 13.75 -49.99
N CYS A 678 25.61 13.56 -50.72
CA CYS A 678 25.27 14.39 -51.89
C CYS A 678 24.99 15.85 -51.49
N MET A 679 24.24 16.04 -50.39
CA MET A 679 23.89 17.38 -49.88
C MET A 679 25.09 18.15 -49.34
N ARG A 680 26.11 17.46 -48.83
CA ARG A 680 27.31 18.09 -48.22
C ARG A 680 28.19 18.83 -49.23
N GLY A 681 28.17 18.42 -50.50
CA GLY A 681 28.96 19.04 -51.57
C GLY A 681 28.30 20.26 -52.22
N ALA A 682 26.97 20.24 -52.38
CA ALA A 682 26.23 21.27 -53.13
C ALA A 682 25.91 22.53 -52.32
N PHE A 683 25.73 22.40 -50.99
CA PHE A 683 25.29 23.48 -50.11
C PHE A 683 26.23 24.71 -50.06
N PRO A 684 27.56 24.57 -49.88
CA PRO A 684 28.43 25.73 -49.66
C PRO A 684 28.59 26.64 -50.88
N ALA A 685 28.57 26.07 -52.09
CA ALA A 685 28.78 26.82 -53.34
C ALA A 685 27.63 27.77 -53.65
N ARG A 686 26.40 27.39 -53.31
CA ARG A 686 25.19 28.18 -53.60
C ARG A 686 24.99 29.31 -52.59
N ILE A 687 25.30 29.06 -51.32
CA ILE A 687 25.26 30.07 -50.25
C ILE A 687 26.21 31.25 -50.58
N ALA A 688 27.40 30.97 -51.13
CA ALA A 688 28.34 32.00 -51.56
C ALA A 688 27.89 32.83 -52.77
N GLN A 689 26.95 32.32 -53.57
CA GLN A 689 26.40 32.99 -54.75
C GLN A 689 25.22 33.90 -54.40
N ILE A 690 24.45 33.55 -53.37
CA ILE A 690 23.31 34.31 -52.84
C ILE A 690 23.78 35.55 -52.05
N ALA A 691 24.95 35.48 -51.42
CA ALA A 691 25.54 36.58 -50.63
C ALA A 691 25.93 37.85 -51.43
N ARG A 692 25.54 38.00 -52.71
CA ARG A 692 25.99 39.10 -53.61
C ARG A 692 24.88 40.01 -54.15
N SER A 693 23.62 39.89 -53.70
CA SER A 693 22.50 40.70 -54.20
C SER A 693 22.03 41.74 -53.17
N ASP A 694 22.14 43.03 -53.52
CA ASP A 694 21.77 44.18 -52.67
C ASP A 694 20.25 44.32 -52.49
N LEU A 695 19.79 44.49 -51.25
CA LEU A 695 18.39 44.71 -50.84
C LEU A 695 18.11 46.21 -50.53
N PRO A 696 16.85 46.68 -50.59
CA PRO A 696 16.50 48.09 -50.37
C PRO A 696 16.44 48.49 -48.89
N GLU A 697 16.86 49.72 -48.57
CA GLU A 697 16.83 50.31 -47.22
C GLU A 697 15.49 51.04 -46.97
N ILE A 698 14.62 50.53 -46.10
CA ILE A 698 13.29 51.11 -45.80
C ILE A 698 13.17 51.38 -44.29
N ARG A 699 12.87 52.63 -43.93
CA ARG A 699 12.77 53.09 -42.53
C ARG A 699 11.34 53.05 -41.98
N PRO A 700 11.13 53.05 -40.65
CA PRO A 700 9.81 52.89 -40.04
C PRO A 700 8.89 54.09 -40.30
N GLU A 701 9.45 55.27 -40.55
CA GLU A 701 8.71 56.49 -40.90
C GLU A 701 8.29 56.54 -42.38
N THR A 702 8.75 55.60 -43.22
CA THR A 702 8.46 55.61 -44.66
C THR A 702 6.95 55.59 -44.89
N ASN A 703 6.46 56.57 -45.67
CA ASN A 703 5.03 56.70 -45.95
C ASN A 703 4.53 55.65 -46.95
N LEU A 704 3.23 55.41 -46.97
CA LEU A 704 2.60 54.42 -47.85
C LEU A 704 2.91 54.64 -49.35
N GLN A 705 3.02 55.89 -49.81
CA GLN A 705 3.31 56.20 -51.21
C GLN A 705 4.71 55.72 -51.62
N HIS A 706 5.72 55.94 -50.77
CA HIS A 706 7.08 55.45 -51.00
C HIS A 706 7.17 53.94 -50.89
N LEU A 707 6.42 53.32 -49.98
CA LEU A 707 6.35 51.85 -49.88
C LEU A 707 5.76 51.22 -51.15
N LEU A 708 4.74 51.83 -51.75
CA LEU A 708 4.15 51.37 -53.02
C LEU A 708 5.16 51.45 -54.18
N LEU A 709 5.92 52.54 -54.25
CA LEU A 709 6.98 52.70 -55.26
C LEU A 709 8.09 51.66 -55.11
N HIS A 710 8.56 51.39 -53.89
CA HIS A 710 9.52 50.32 -53.64
C HIS A 710 8.92 48.94 -53.97
N SER A 711 7.66 48.68 -53.63
CA SER A 711 7.02 47.39 -53.93
C SER A 711 6.92 47.08 -55.44
N ARG A 712 6.87 48.11 -56.29
CA ARG A 712 6.84 47.97 -57.75
C ARG A 712 8.13 47.32 -58.27
N ASP A 713 9.27 47.79 -57.76
CA ASP A 713 10.58 47.36 -58.26
C ASP A 713 10.95 45.94 -57.75
N TYR A 714 10.25 45.45 -56.72
CA TYR A 714 10.41 44.11 -56.13
C TYR A 714 9.18 43.20 -56.30
N ALA A 715 8.34 43.46 -57.31
CA ALA A 715 7.19 42.64 -57.69
C ALA A 715 6.26 42.24 -56.51
N LEU A 716 5.93 43.18 -55.63
CA LEU A 716 5.07 42.99 -54.45
C LEU A 716 5.60 41.99 -53.40
N ALA A 717 6.90 41.67 -53.43
CA ALA A 717 7.55 40.92 -52.35
C ALA A 717 7.53 41.69 -51.01
N SER A 718 7.62 40.96 -49.89
CA SER A 718 7.64 41.55 -48.55
C SER A 718 8.82 42.52 -48.40
N LEU A 719 8.52 43.77 -48.03
CA LEU A 719 9.50 44.83 -47.86
C LEU A 719 10.04 44.84 -46.41
N PRO A 720 11.36 44.69 -46.19
CA PRO A 720 11.95 44.74 -44.86
C PRO A 720 11.98 46.17 -44.34
N VAL A 721 11.54 46.40 -43.10
CA VAL A 721 11.61 47.71 -42.43
C VAL A 721 12.67 47.66 -41.35
N CYS A 722 13.66 48.53 -41.43
CA CYS A 722 14.77 48.63 -40.48
C CYS A 722 14.60 49.81 -39.53
N ASP A 723 15.06 49.68 -38.28
CA ASP A 723 15.15 50.78 -37.31
C ASP A 723 16.35 51.70 -37.60
N ASP A 724 16.50 52.78 -36.82
CA ASP A 724 17.59 53.77 -36.94
C ASP A 724 19.00 53.17 -36.78
N SER A 725 19.11 51.95 -36.29
CA SER A 725 20.37 51.20 -36.17
C SER A 725 20.56 50.17 -37.29
N ASN A 726 19.79 50.28 -38.38
CA ASN A 726 19.76 49.35 -39.51
C ASN A 726 19.38 47.90 -39.12
N ARG A 727 18.61 47.70 -38.05
CA ARG A 727 18.15 46.38 -37.63
C ARG A 727 16.71 46.15 -38.07
N LEU A 728 16.38 44.94 -38.52
CA LEU A 728 15.02 44.58 -38.91
C LEU A 728 14.04 44.80 -37.73
N ALA A 729 13.10 45.72 -37.93
CA ALA A 729 12.06 46.11 -36.97
C ALA A 729 10.69 45.51 -37.32
N GLY A 730 10.45 45.22 -38.61
CA GLY A 730 9.23 44.59 -39.10
C GLY A 730 9.31 44.30 -40.60
N MET A 731 8.26 43.71 -41.15
CA MET A 731 8.10 43.58 -42.61
C MET A 731 6.73 44.04 -43.07
N VAL A 732 6.68 44.74 -44.20
CA VAL A 732 5.44 45.13 -44.88
C VAL A 732 5.20 44.14 -46.02
N ASN A 733 4.25 43.24 -45.85
CA ASN A 733 3.81 42.31 -46.89
C ASN A 733 2.66 42.91 -47.72
N ALA A 734 2.27 42.22 -48.80
CA ALA A 734 1.15 42.65 -49.65
C ALA A 734 -0.14 42.90 -48.85
N THR A 735 -0.43 42.08 -47.82
CA THR A 735 -1.60 42.26 -46.94
C THR A 735 -1.50 43.53 -46.10
N GLY A 736 -0.32 43.86 -45.57
CA GLY A 736 -0.07 45.11 -44.84
C GLY A 736 -0.15 46.35 -45.74
N LEU A 737 0.35 46.26 -46.98
CA LEU A 737 0.20 47.31 -48.00
C LEU A 737 -1.27 47.56 -48.34
N LEU A 738 -2.04 46.50 -48.61
CA LEU A 738 -3.48 46.59 -48.90
C LEU A 738 -4.26 47.19 -47.72
N ARG A 739 -3.91 46.80 -46.49
CA ARG A 739 -4.48 47.39 -45.28
C ARG A 739 -4.16 48.88 -45.17
N GLY A 740 -2.91 49.27 -45.42
CA GLY A 740 -2.51 50.69 -45.44
C GLY A 740 -3.26 51.49 -46.50
N ILE A 741 -3.49 50.92 -47.68
CA ILE A 741 -4.30 51.55 -48.75
C ILE A 741 -5.76 51.69 -48.32
N SER A 742 -6.34 50.65 -47.72
CA SER A 742 -7.71 50.69 -47.20
C SER A 742 -7.90 51.78 -46.14
N GLU A 743 -6.95 51.89 -45.20
CA GLU A 743 -6.95 52.91 -44.15
C GLU A 743 -6.74 54.33 -44.73
N ALA A 744 -5.88 54.50 -45.74
CA ALA A 744 -5.66 55.78 -46.40
C ALA A 744 -6.85 56.25 -47.28
N LEU A 745 -7.63 55.31 -47.82
CA LEU A 745 -8.84 55.59 -48.60
C LEU A 745 -10.10 55.71 -47.74
N ASN A 746 -9.97 55.57 -46.41
CA ASN A 746 -11.08 55.66 -45.44
C ASN A 746 -12.25 54.72 -45.78
N LEU A 747 -11.92 53.51 -46.27
CA LEU A 747 -12.90 52.46 -46.50
C LEU A 747 -13.22 51.80 -45.14
N ASP A 748 -14.27 52.28 -44.48
CA ASP A 748 -14.75 51.69 -43.22
C ASP A 748 -15.15 50.22 -43.44
N PRO A 749 -14.83 49.32 -42.50
CA PRO A 749 -15.27 47.93 -42.55
C PRO A 749 -16.66 47.81 -41.91
N GLU A 750 -17.73 48.11 -42.63
CA GLU A 750 -19.08 47.68 -42.24
C GLU A 750 -19.84 47.09 -43.43
N GLU A 751 -19.99 45.76 -43.41
CA GLU A 751 -21.28 45.06 -43.52
C GLU A 751 -21.03 43.56 -43.31
N GLU A 752 -21.66 43.00 -42.28
CA GLU A 752 -21.82 41.57 -42.08
C GLU A 752 -22.44 40.96 -43.36
N LEU A 753 -21.66 40.15 -44.08
CA LEU A 753 -22.18 39.35 -45.17
C LEU A 753 -23.23 38.36 -44.59
N PRO A 754 -24.45 38.30 -45.15
CA PRO A 754 -25.48 37.40 -44.65
C PRO A 754 -25.04 35.94 -44.84
N GLN A 755 -25.16 35.14 -43.77
CA GLN A 755 -24.92 33.70 -43.84
C GLN A 755 -25.87 33.06 -44.87
N PRO A 756 -25.37 32.18 -45.76
CA PRO A 756 -26.24 31.47 -46.68
C PRO A 756 -27.08 30.46 -45.90
N ASN A 757 -28.40 30.63 -45.95
CA ASN A 757 -29.38 29.60 -45.59
C ASN A 757 -29.06 28.31 -46.36
N SER A 758 -28.96 27.19 -45.64
CA SER A 758 -29.19 25.86 -46.21
C SER A 758 -29.92 25.00 -45.19
N GLU A 759 -31.08 24.53 -45.64
CA GLU A 759 -31.93 23.48 -45.06
C GLU A 759 -31.16 22.22 -44.61
#